data_AF-A0A0D8BM09-F1
#
_entry.id   AF-A0A0D8BM09-F1
#
_cell.length_a   1.000
_cell.length_b   1.000
_cell.length_c   1.000
_cell.angle_alpha   90.00
_cell.angle_beta   90.00
_cell.angle_gamma   90.00
#
_symmetry.space_group_name_H-M   'P 1'
#
loop_
_entity.id
_entity.type
_entity.pdbx_description
1 polymer ?
#
loop_
_entity_poly.entity_id
_entity_poly.type
_entity_poly.pdbx_seq_one_letter_code
_entity_poly.pdbx_strand_id
1 'polypeptide(L)'
;MTRPDPAGETGPVGETGPVGEAELAGERAYLRRGHAALAGMRAEAENTQVAGGDPVDDKVTIAYLRIARQRRIAGLADGDGTAPLFFARLDYAPDSDGGPAATGGPAATGGSGGPAASGGPAASGGPAASGEPDASGRWGATEVPGVAGRRFYLGRRHVREAAGDDPLVVDWRTDVARPFYRAHRGDPMGVLRRRRFGHDGAELTAFEDEFLSRPVRSTGDAAPDGYGDGTPDADGGDHGDKGGARTAVVAAGGLLEREIERPRSGPMRDIVATIQPEQDEIVRAELSVSLCVQGAPGTGKTAVGLHRAAYLLFAHRERLARAGVLVVGPNRAFLGYIAAVLPALGEFTVRHSTLADLVDDVTVAGADTLDAATLKGDARMATVLRRALHDGLHPPTGPVAVVTRTGRWTVGEEEVAGLFADAAAGLAAGTFRYATGRERLAGRLVNAVRVRAEASGHYLTDGAVRTLARSRTVQGAVEAAWPKVDAATLVRRLLTDPPLLARAADGVLDADEQATLLAAAPPGGARTARWSPADVFCIDEARDLIEGTPGFGHVIVDEAQDLSPLQCRALARRCADGSLTVLGDLAQGTTPWAATSWAAQLTHLGRPDAHLEVLTRGYRVPAEILGFAGRLLPHIAAELTTPTSARTTPGALTLLPTADVAATVTAQVARVRTASGSFAVIAADADLPALAEALRAADLPVDVLGVDGTPSRACLVPASLAKGLEFDQVIAVEPAAIVAGEPHPRLGLRRLYVVLTRAVSDLTVVHADPLPAALRTHVPIRLPVADRDPIAPVIREACLPRSDQTLVADE
;
A
#
# COMPACT_ATOMS: atom_id res chain seq x y z
N MET A 1 8.75 53.18 11.21
CA MET A 1 7.48 53.92 11.35
C MET A 1 6.41 53.10 10.63
N THR A 2 5.48 52.57 11.43
CA THR A 2 4.11 52.10 11.12
C THR A 2 3.80 51.64 9.69
N ARG A 3 3.72 50.31 9.51
CA ARG A 3 3.01 49.64 8.39
C ARG A 3 1.49 49.76 8.61
N PRO A 4 0.69 49.93 7.55
CA PRO A 4 -0.76 49.83 7.63
C PRO A 4 -1.22 48.37 7.58
N ASP A 5 -2.27 48.04 8.34
CA ASP A 5 -2.99 46.76 8.32
C ASP A 5 -3.77 46.60 7.00
N PRO A 6 -3.77 45.40 6.36
CA PRO A 6 -4.79 45.02 5.41
C PRO A 6 -5.89 44.23 6.14
N ALA A 7 -7.10 44.78 6.17
CA ALA A 7 -8.31 44.09 6.57
C ALA A 7 -8.55 42.89 5.63
N GLY A 8 -8.39 41.68 6.15
CA GLY A 8 -8.78 40.44 5.49
C GLY A 8 -10.23 40.11 5.80
N GLU A 9 -11.03 39.92 4.75
CA GLU A 9 -12.37 39.35 4.80
C GLU A 9 -12.36 37.98 5.50
N THR A 10 -12.91 37.94 6.71
CA THR A 10 -13.34 36.70 7.36
C THR A 10 -14.62 36.22 6.68
N GLY A 11 -14.57 35.08 5.98
CA GLY A 11 -15.78 34.37 5.55
C GLY A 11 -16.65 33.97 6.75
N PRO A 12 -17.93 33.59 6.54
CA PRO A 12 -18.88 33.43 7.63
C PRO A 12 -18.50 32.21 8.48
N VAL A 13 -17.95 32.46 9.68
CA VAL A 13 -17.88 31.48 10.75
C VAL A 13 -19.30 31.29 11.24
N GLY A 14 -19.89 30.12 10.98
CA GLY A 14 -21.21 29.79 11.50
C GLY A 14 -21.18 29.87 13.03
N GLU A 15 -21.94 30.79 13.61
CA GLU A 15 -22.09 30.95 15.06
C GLU A 15 -22.61 29.64 15.66
N THR A 16 -21.73 28.91 16.34
CA THR A 16 -22.12 27.84 17.24
C THR A 16 -22.84 28.48 18.43
N GLY A 17 -24.12 28.18 18.64
CA GLY A 17 -24.86 28.71 19.79
C GLY A 17 -24.19 28.41 21.14
N PRO A 18 -24.63 29.04 22.25
CA PRO A 18 -23.94 29.03 23.55
C PRO A 18 -23.68 27.64 24.14
N VAL A 19 -24.51 26.65 23.80
CA VAL A 19 -24.32 25.24 24.20
C VAL A 19 -23.14 24.60 23.45
N GLY A 20 -22.94 24.93 22.18
CA GLY A 20 -21.84 24.42 21.36
C GLY A 20 -20.48 24.99 21.80
N GLU A 21 -20.43 26.25 22.22
CA GLU A 21 -19.19 26.87 22.70
C GLU A 21 -18.74 26.28 24.05
N ALA A 22 -19.68 26.04 24.97
CA ALA A 22 -19.40 25.36 26.24
C ALA A 22 -18.89 23.92 26.03
N GLU A 23 -19.49 23.20 25.08
CA GLU A 23 -19.06 21.84 24.75
C GLU A 23 -17.67 21.83 24.10
N LEU A 24 -17.41 22.72 23.13
CA LEU A 24 -16.09 22.88 22.51
C LEU A 24 -15.01 23.23 23.54
N ALA A 25 -15.31 24.08 24.53
CA ALA A 25 -14.40 24.40 25.62
C ALA A 25 -14.08 23.17 26.49
N GLY A 26 -15.08 22.31 26.75
CA GLY A 26 -14.89 21.02 27.42
C GLY A 26 -13.97 20.08 26.65
N GLU A 27 -14.17 19.96 25.34
CA GLU A 27 -13.32 19.12 24.48
C GLU A 27 -11.88 19.64 24.39
N ARG A 28 -11.69 20.97 24.35
CA ARG A 28 -10.37 21.62 24.42
C ARG A 28 -9.68 21.34 25.77
N ALA A 29 -10.42 21.30 26.87
CA ALA A 29 -9.88 20.91 28.16
C ALA A 29 -9.46 19.43 28.19
N TYR A 30 -10.27 18.55 27.60
CA TYR A 30 -9.93 17.13 27.45
C TYR A 30 -8.67 16.93 26.60
N LEU A 31 -8.52 17.67 25.50
CA LEU A 31 -7.33 17.66 24.65
C LEU A 31 -6.07 18.03 25.41
N ARG A 32 -6.10 19.11 26.21
CA ARG A 32 -4.97 19.51 27.06
C ARG A 32 -4.58 18.43 28.07
N ARG A 33 -5.57 17.78 28.69
CA ARG A 33 -5.36 16.65 29.61
C ARG A 33 -4.68 15.48 28.91
N GLY A 34 -5.11 15.15 27.68
CA GLY A 34 -4.49 14.13 26.85
C GLY A 34 -3.03 14.41 26.50
N HIS A 35 -2.69 15.64 26.08
CA HIS A 35 -1.29 16.02 25.81
C HIS A 35 -0.40 15.92 27.06
N ALA A 36 -0.91 16.33 28.23
CA ALA A 36 -0.18 16.18 29.49
C ALA A 36 0.08 14.71 29.83
N ALA A 37 -0.91 13.83 29.62
CA ALA A 37 -0.75 12.39 29.82
C ALA A 37 0.27 11.78 28.85
N LEU A 38 0.24 12.16 27.56
CA LEU A 38 1.21 11.72 26.56
C LEU A 38 2.65 12.14 26.92
N ALA A 39 2.83 13.39 27.37
CA ALA A 39 4.12 13.88 27.85
C ALA A 39 4.61 13.08 29.08
N GLY A 40 3.71 12.73 30.00
CA GLY A 40 4.00 11.87 31.14
C GLY A 40 4.44 10.45 30.73
N MET A 41 3.72 9.82 29.79
CA MET A 41 4.09 8.50 29.24
C MET A 41 5.46 8.53 28.57
N ARG A 42 5.79 9.61 27.87
CA ARG A 42 7.11 9.79 27.24
C ARG A 42 8.20 9.93 28.30
N ALA A 43 7.99 10.76 29.31
CA ALA A 43 8.93 10.92 30.43
C ALA A 43 9.16 9.59 31.16
N GLU A 44 8.12 8.77 31.36
CA GLU A 44 8.24 7.41 31.92
C GLU A 44 9.13 6.52 31.05
N ALA A 45 8.93 6.52 29.72
CA ALA A 45 9.74 5.75 28.78
C ALA A 45 11.21 6.22 28.75
N GLU A 46 11.44 7.54 28.83
CA GLU A 46 12.77 8.14 28.93
C GLU A 46 13.44 7.82 30.28
N ASN A 47 12.68 7.70 31.37
CA ASN A 47 13.25 7.37 32.68
C ASN A 47 13.34 5.86 32.96
N THR A 48 12.81 5.02 32.07
CA THR A 48 12.91 3.56 32.20
C THR A 48 14.37 3.11 32.08
N GLN A 49 14.92 2.56 33.17
CA GLN A 49 16.26 1.97 33.17
C GLN A 49 16.25 0.62 32.43
N VAL A 50 17.15 0.46 31.46
CA VAL A 50 17.45 -0.85 30.87
C VAL A 50 18.28 -1.62 31.90
N ALA A 51 17.72 -2.68 32.49
CA ALA A 51 18.36 -3.43 33.56
C ALA A 51 19.81 -3.85 33.19
N GLY A 52 20.75 -3.65 34.12
CA GLY A 52 22.14 -4.04 33.97
C GLY A 52 22.34 -5.51 34.28
N GLY A 53 22.28 -6.37 33.26
CA GLY A 53 22.85 -7.72 33.30
C GLY A 53 24.37 -7.69 33.10
N ASP A 54 25.01 -8.87 33.08
CA ASP A 54 26.44 -8.97 32.79
C ASP A 54 26.71 -8.41 31.37
N PRO A 55 27.53 -7.34 31.23
CA PRO A 55 27.76 -6.67 29.96
C PRO A 55 28.48 -7.55 28.91
N VAL A 56 28.94 -8.75 29.27
CA VAL A 56 29.53 -9.72 28.33
C VAL A 56 28.50 -10.71 27.81
N ASP A 57 27.66 -11.28 28.68
CA ASP A 57 26.69 -12.33 28.33
C ASP A 57 25.37 -11.75 27.75
N ASP A 58 24.96 -10.54 28.16
CA ASP A 58 23.66 -9.95 27.79
C ASP A 58 23.73 -8.86 26.71
N LYS A 59 24.84 -8.76 25.96
CA LYS A 59 25.05 -7.69 24.95
C LYS A 59 23.89 -7.56 23.95
N VAL A 60 23.37 -8.68 23.46
CA VAL A 60 22.29 -8.72 22.48
C VAL A 60 20.97 -8.28 23.11
N THR A 61 20.68 -8.75 24.32
CA THR A 61 19.49 -8.40 25.10
C THR A 61 19.46 -6.91 25.45
N ILE A 62 20.57 -6.37 25.93
CA ILE A 62 20.71 -4.94 26.27
C ILE A 62 20.59 -4.08 25.01
N ALA A 63 21.18 -4.49 23.88
CA ALA A 63 21.02 -3.80 22.60
C ALA A 63 19.55 -3.79 22.15
N TYR A 64 18.85 -4.91 22.27
CA TYR A 64 17.43 -5.02 21.95
C TYR A 64 16.57 -4.11 22.84
N LEU A 65 16.78 -4.11 24.16
CA LEU A 65 16.05 -3.27 25.10
C LEU A 65 16.29 -1.77 24.86
N ARG A 66 17.51 -1.38 24.48
CA ARG A 66 17.83 0.01 24.09
C ARG A 66 17.06 0.41 22.82
N ILE A 67 17.05 -0.45 21.81
CA ILE A 67 16.29 -0.22 20.56
C ILE A 67 14.79 -0.15 20.87
N ALA A 68 14.26 -1.06 21.70
CA ALA A 68 12.85 -1.06 22.10
C ALA A 68 12.45 0.21 22.86
N ARG A 69 13.31 0.69 23.79
CA ARG A 69 13.11 1.97 24.49
C ARG A 69 13.13 3.14 23.53
N GLN A 70 14.11 3.22 22.62
CA GLN A 70 14.18 4.28 21.61
C GLN A 70 12.93 4.30 20.71
N ARG A 71 12.46 3.12 20.26
CA ARG A 71 11.22 2.99 19.49
C ARG A 71 10.00 3.46 20.28
N ARG A 72 9.90 3.10 21.56
CA ARG A 72 8.81 3.57 22.44
C ARG A 72 8.82 5.10 22.60
N ILE A 73 10.00 5.71 22.80
CA ILE A 73 10.12 7.17 22.88
C ILE A 73 9.71 7.82 21.55
N ALA A 74 10.16 7.29 20.42
CA ALA A 74 9.78 7.78 19.10
C ALA A 74 8.28 7.68 18.84
N GLY A 75 7.63 6.56 19.20
CA GLY A 75 6.17 6.40 19.09
C GLY A 75 5.35 7.26 20.05
N LEU A 76 5.96 7.79 21.11
CA LEU A 76 5.35 8.75 22.04
C LEU A 76 5.70 10.20 21.72
N ALA A 77 6.50 10.45 20.67
CA ALA A 77 6.79 11.80 20.23
C ALA A 77 5.54 12.43 19.61
N ASP A 78 5.17 13.62 20.06
CA ASP A 78 4.00 14.37 19.58
C ASP A 78 4.26 15.10 18.25
N GLY A 79 5.31 14.69 17.52
CA GLY A 79 5.81 15.41 16.34
C GLY A 79 6.24 16.84 16.67
N ASP A 80 5.95 17.76 15.76
CA ASP A 80 6.06 19.22 15.93
C ASP A 80 4.89 19.83 16.73
N GLY A 81 4.03 19.00 17.33
CA GLY A 81 2.85 19.43 18.06
C GLY A 81 1.67 19.82 17.17
N THR A 82 1.72 19.62 15.85
CA THR A 82 0.65 20.03 14.92
C THR A 82 -0.40 18.95 14.67
N ALA A 83 -0.14 17.70 15.05
CA ALA A 83 -1.06 16.59 14.82
C ALA A 83 -2.10 16.49 15.95
N PRO A 84 -3.40 16.40 15.65
CA PRO A 84 -4.42 16.29 16.69
C PRO A 84 -4.35 14.94 17.39
N LEU A 85 -4.46 14.98 18.73
CA LEU A 85 -4.34 13.79 19.58
C LEU A 85 -5.49 12.79 19.36
N PHE A 86 -6.71 13.30 19.21
CA PHE A 86 -7.90 12.55 18.84
C PHE A 86 -8.65 13.30 17.73
N PHE A 87 -9.37 12.56 16.88
CA PHE A 87 -10.12 13.12 15.75
C PHE A 87 -11.62 12.79 15.82
N ALA A 88 -12.02 11.88 16.71
CA ALA A 88 -13.40 11.49 16.88
C ALA A 88 -13.75 11.06 18.31
N ARG A 89 -15.05 10.97 18.59
CA ARG A 89 -15.60 10.32 19.79
C ARG A 89 -16.77 9.40 19.41
N LEU A 90 -16.84 8.23 20.04
CA LEU A 90 -17.99 7.34 19.99
C LEU A 90 -18.67 7.28 21.35
N ASP A 91 -19.99 7.44 21.35
CA ASP A 91 -20.85 7.24 22.53
C ASP A 91 -21.72 6.00 22.30
N TYR A 92 -21.50 4.95 23.11
CA TYR A 92 -22.22 3.69 23.00
C TYR A 92 -23.53 3.70 23.81
N ALA A 93 -24.50 2.90 23.34
CA ALA A 93 -25.77 2.72 24.04
C ALA A 93 -25.55 2.01 25.38
N PRO A 94 -26.30 2.37 26.44
CA PRO A 94 -26.34 1.54 27.65
C PRO A 94 -26.99 0.19 27.31
N ASP A 95 -26.55 -0.88 27.98
CA ASP A 95 -27.16 -2.20 27.81
C ASP A 95 -28.66 -2.12 28.13
N SER A 96 -29.49 -2.66 27.25
CA SER A 96 -30.95 -2.67 27.42
C SER A 96 -31.45 -3.64 28.51
N ASP A 97 -30.56 -4.44 29.11
CA ASP A 97 -30.88 -5.39 30.17
C ASP A 97 -30.50 -4.83 31.55
N GLY A 98 -31.45 -4.13 32.17
CA GLY A 98 -31.42 -3.83 33.59
C GLY A 98 -31.62 -5.09 34.44
N GLY A 99 -30.55 -5.87 34.64
CA GLY A 99 -30.37 -6.74 35.82
C GLY A 99 -29.43 -6.04 36.80
N PRO A 100 -29.63 -6.15 38.13
CA PRO A 100 -28.95 -5.28 39.09
C PRO A 100 -27.43 -5.44 39.01
N ALA A 101 -26.75 -4.30 38.97
CA ALA A 101 -25.30 -4.21 39.02
C ALA A 101 -24.73 -5.06 40.17
N ALA A 102 -23.89 -6.05 39.84
CA ALA A 102 -23.10 -6.75 40.82
C ALA A 102 -22.09 -5.76 41.41
N THR A 103 -22.42 -5.20 42.57
CA THR A 103 -21.50 -4.48 43.45
C THR A 103 -20.42 -5.46 43.94
N GLY A 104 -19.30 -5.54 43.23
CA GLY A 104 -18.11 -6.28 43.65
C GLY A 104 -17.09 -5.35 44.32
N GLY A 105 -17.37 -4.91 45.55
CA GLY A 105 -16.36 -4.36 46.47
C GLY A 105 -15.61 -5.49 47.20
N PRO A 106 -14.38 -5.24 47.68
CA PRO A 106 -13.38 -6.27 47.90
C PRO A 106 -13.60 -7.06 49.20
N ALA A 107 -13.52 -8.39 49.14
CA ALA A 107 -13.43 -9.24 50.31
C ALA A 107 -11.96 -9.56 50.62
N ALA A 108 -11.49 -9.06 51.74
CA ALA A 108 -10.22 -9.42 52.35
C ALA A 108 -10.31 -10.83 52.97
N THR A 109 -9.39 -11.72 52.62
CA THR A 109 -8.99 -12.85 53.46
C THR A 109 -7.48 -13.03 53.37
N GLY A 110 -6.81 -12.85 54.50
CA GLY A 110 -5.37 -13.05 54.66
C GLY A 110 -4.96 -14.52 54.66
N GLY A 111 -3.75 -14.77 54.19
CA GLY A 111 -3.05 -16.06 54.25
C GLY A 111 -1.62 -15.88 53.74
N SER A 112 -0.66 -16.08 54.63
CA SER A 112 0.77 -15.73 54.59
C SER A 112 1.69 -16.47 53.59
N GLY A 113 2.69 -15.75 53.05
CA GLY A 113 4.11 -16.21 53.04
C GLY A 113 4.85 -16.40 51.68
N GLY A 114 5.87 -15.57 51.42
CA GLY A 114 7.06 -15.92 50.58
C GLY A 114 7.30 -15.11 49.30
N PRO A 115 8.56 -14.82 48.89
CA PRO A 115 8.94 -13.51 48.34
C PRO A 115 8.93 -13.36 46.81
N ALA A 116 8.96 -12.09 46.42
CA ALA A 116 8.84 -11.50 45.10
C ALA A 116 9.90 -11.93 44.05
N ALA A 117 9.44 -12.03 42.80
CA ALA A 117 10.25 -11.94 41.59
C ALA A 117 9.49 -11.11 40.54
N SER A 118 10.25 -10.26 39.86
CA SER A 118 9.90 -9.19 38.91
C SER A 118 8.92 -9.57 37.79
N GLY A 119 7.85 -8.78 37.65
CA GLY A 119 6.87 -8.87 36.58
C GLY A 119 7.38 -8.30 35.24
N GLY A 120 7.25 -9.09 34.18
CA GLY A 120 7.20 -8.62 32.80
C GLY A 120 5.81 -8.04 32.47
N PRO A 121 5.67 -7.23 31.40
CA PRO A 121 4.39 -6.65 31.04
C PRO A 121 3.44 -7.76 30.57
N ALA A 122 2.24 -7.77 31.15
CA ALA A 122 1.17 -8.70 30.86
C ALA A 122 0.78 -8.66 29.38
N ALA A 123 0.75 -9.84 28.77
CA ALA A 123 0.20 -10.06 27.45
C ALA A 123 -1.33 -9.85 27.48
N SER A 124 -1.80 -8.79 26.84
CA SER A 124 -3.19 -8.67 26.41
C SER A 124 -3.34 -9.48 25.11
N GLY A 125 -3.77 -10.74 25.24
CA GLY A 125 -4.18 -11.55 24.09
C GLY A 125 -5.36 -10.89 23.41
N GLY A 126 -5.16 -10.40 22.19
CA GLY A 126 -6.27 -9.99 21.32
C GLY A 126 -7.05 -11.24 20.88
N PRO A 127 -8.39 -11.18 20.76
CA PRO A 127 -9.14 -12.30 20.22
C PRO A 127 -8.80 -12.44 18.74
N ALA A 128 -8.38 -13.63 18.33
CA ALA A 128 -8.26 -13.97 16.92
C ALA A 128 -9.68 -14.05 16.31
N ALA A 129 -10.08 -13.03 15.55
CA ALA A 129 -11.34 -13.03 14.81
C ALA A 129 -11.19 -13.89 13.55
N SER A 130 -11.48 -15.19 13.68
CA SER A 130 -11.63 -16.09 12.54
C SER A 130 -13.03 -15.89 11.94
N GLY A 131 -13.18 -14.90 11.08
CA GLY A 131 -14.37 -14.75 10.24
C GLY A 131 -14.00 -14.98 8.79
N GLU A 132 -14.40 -16.11 8.19
CA GLU A 132 -14.47 -16.19 6.74
C GLU A 132 -15.53 -15.20 6.22
N PRO A 133 -15.35 -14.59 5.04
CA PRO A 133 -16.40 -13.78 4.43
C PRO A 133 -17.66 -14.64 4.24
N ASP A 134 -18.83 -14.05 4.46
CA ASP A 134 -20.09 -14.73 4.17
C ASP A 134 -20.24 -15.00 2.66
N ALA A 135 -21.26 -15.75 2.27
CA ALA A 135 -21.53 -16.10 0.87
C ALA A 135 -21.80 -14.87 -0.05
N SER A 136 -21.86 -13.65 0.50
CA SER A 136 -21.98 -12.38 -0.22
C SER A 136 -20.68 -11.56 -0.24
N GLY A 137 -19.58 -12.10 0.31
CA GLY A 137 -18.29 -11.41 0.40
C GLY A 137 -18.18 -10.42 1.56
N ARG A 138 -19.16 -10.34 2.47
CA ARG A 138 -19.16 -9.42 3.61
C ARG A 138 -18.59 -10.04 4.87
N TRP A 139 -17.85 -9.23 5.62
CA TRP A 139 -17.27 -9.60 6.91
C TRP A 139 -18.26 -9.26 8.04
N GLY A 140 -18.75 -10.27 8.76
CA GLY A 140 -19.77 -10.12 9.81
C GLY A 140 -19.37 -9.18 10.95
N ALA A 141 -20.37 -8.51 11.54
CA ALA A 141 -20.19 -7.60 12.68
C ALA A 141 -19.85 -8.38 13.96
N THR A 142 -18.73 -8.04 14.60
CA THR A 142 -18.34 -8.58 15.91
C THR A 142 -18.81 -7.61 16.99
N GLU A 143 -19.64 -8.08 17.93
CA GLU A 143 -19.97 -7.30 19.14
C GLU A 143 -18.71 -7.13 19.99
N VAL A 144 -18.44 -5.89 20.43
CA VAL A 144 -17.27 -5.58 21.27
C VAL A 144 -17.70 -5.62 22.74
N PRO A 145 -17.24 -6.58 23.56
CA PRO A 145 -17.67 -6.68 24.96
C PRO A 145 -17.24 -5.48 25.80
N GLY A 146 -18.08 -5.03 26.73
CA GLY A 146 -17.72 -4.02 27.76
C GLY A 146 -17.68 -2.57 27.29
N VAL A 147 -18.33 -2.25 26.17
CA VAL A 147 -18.43 -0.88 25.61
C VAL A 147 -19.71 -0.14 26.01
N ALA A 148 -20.70 -0.85 26.55
CA ALA A 148 -22.03 -0.32 26.82
C ALA A 148 -22.02 0.89 27.76
N GLY A 149 -22.71 1.96 27.35
CA GLY A 149 -22.81 3.23 28.09
C GLY A 149 -21.51 4.03 28.19
N ARG A 150 -20.42 3.58 27.57
CA ARG A 150 -19.11 4.24 27.63
C ARG A 150 -18.89 5.21 26.48
N ARG A 151 -17.97 6.15 26.70
CA ARG A 151 -17.51 7.13 25.70
C ARG A 151 -16.04 6.87 25.40
N PHE A 152 -15.70 6.82 24.12
CA PHE A 152 -14.33 6.57 23.67
C PHE A 152 -13.87 7.67 22.72
N TYR A 153 -12.78 8.34 23.06
CA TYR A 153 -12.08 9.24 22.15
C TYR A 153 -11.12 8.43 21.28
N LEU A 154 -11.17 8.65 19.97
CA LEU A 154 -10.39 7.89 18.99
C LEU A 154 -9.23 8.75 18.47
N GLY A 155 -8.04 8.16 18.46
CA GLY A 155 -6.83 8.81 18.00
C GLY A 155 -5.86 7.85 17.32
N ARG A 156 -4.72 8.39 16.90
CA ARG A 156 -3.66 7.65 16.19
C ARG A 156 -2.87 6.71 17.08
N ARG A 157 -2.92 6.96 18.39
CA ARG A 157 -2.15 6.26 19.39
C ARG A 157 -2.95 6.15 20.67
N HIS A 158 -2.65 5.11 21.43
CA HIS A 158 -3.22 4.93 22.74
C HIS A 158 -2.61 5.92 23.76
N VAL A 159 -3.47 6.61 24.52
CA VAL A 159 -3.05 7.52 25.60
C VAL A 159 -3.76 7.12 26.89
N ARG A 160 -3.00 6.98 27.97
CA ARG A 160 -3.49 6.64 29.31
C ARG A 160 -2.95 7.61 30.33
N GLU A 161 -3.67 7.80 31.42
CA GLU A 161 -3.15 8.52 32.58
C GLU A 161 -2.24 7.64 33.44
N ALA A 162 -1.42 8.29 34.26
CA ALA A 162 -0.54 7.59 35.20
C ALA A 162 -1.30 6.88 36.33
N ALA A 163 -2.50 7.34 36.67
CA ALA A 163 -3.27 6.91 37.86
C ALA A 163 -4.56 6.14 37.53
N GLY A 164 -4.83 5.80 36.27
CA GLY A 164 -6.07 5.15 35.85
C GLY A 164 -5.85 4.03 34.83
N ASP A 165 -6.70 3.01 34.90
CA ASP A 165 -6.71 1.89 33.95
C ASP A 165 -7.48 2.22 32.66
N ASP A 166 -8.33 3.27 32.68
CA ASP A 166 -9.13 3.67 31.53
C ASP A 166 -8.35 4.55 30.54
N PRO A 167 -8.40 4.24 29.24
CA PRO A 167 -7.72 5.03 28.23
C PRO A 167 -8.39 6.39 28.03
N LEU A 168 -7.58 7.45 27.98
CA LEU A 168 -8.03 8.76 27.53
C LEU A 168 -8.25 8.78 26.01
N VAL A 169 -7.37 8.13 25.27
CA VAL A 169 -7.47 8.02 23.81
C VAL A 169 -7.26 6.57 23.41
N VAL A 170 -8.22 6.03 22.68
CA VAL A 170 -8.17 4.69 22.11
C VAL A 170 -7.57 4.77 20.71
N ASP A 171 -6.69 3.83 20.40
CA ASP A 171 -6.07 3.72 19.09
C ASP A 171 -7.11 3.27 18.05
N TRP A 172 -7.14 3.96 16.91
CA TRP A 172 -8.05 3.67 15.80
C TRP A 172 -7.96 2.22 15.30
N ARG A 173 -6.84 1.53 15.52
CA ARG A 173 -6.62 0.14 15.07
C ARG A 173 -7.35 -0.89 15.92
N THR A 174 -7.88 -0.50 17.08
CA THR A 174 -8.67 -1.39 17.94
C THR A 174 -10.04 -1.70 17.34
N ASP A 175 -10.68 -2.79 17.78
CA ASP A 175 -12.04 -3.12 17.34
C ASP A 175 -13.10 -2.17 17.90
N VAL A 176 -12.86 -1.54 19.06
CA VAL A 176 -13.72 -0.48 19.64
C VAL A 176 -13.89 0.71 18.68
N ALA A 177 -12.92 0.95 17.81
CA ALA A 177 -12.96 2.01 16.81
C ALA A 177 -13.67 1.60 15.51
N ARG A 178 -13.94 0.31 15.26
CA ARG A 178 -14.55 -0.18 14.00
C ARG A 178 -15.90 0.49 13.70
N PRO A 179 -16.81 0.69 14.68
CA PRO A 179 -18.07 1.38 14.43
C PRO A 179 -17.92 2.82 13.95
N PHE A 180 -16.81 3.51 14.25
CA PHE A 180 -16.57 4.85 13.72
C PHE A 180 -16.58 4.88 12.19
N TYR A 181 -16.05 3.83 11.55
CA TYR A 181 -15.95 3.73 10.09
C TYR A 181 -17.17 3.09 9.45
N ARG A 182 -17.74 2.04 10.07
CA ARG A 182 -18.77 1.20 9.43
C ARG A 182 -20.20 1.48 9.87
N ALA A 183 -20.39 2.03 11.07
CA ALA A 183 -21.73 2.21 11.61
C ALA A 183 -22.50 3.27 10.80
N HIS A 184 -23.77 2.95 10.56
CA HIS A 184 -24.73 3.79 9.85
C HIS A 184 -26.11 3.58 10.49
N ARG A 185 -27.13 4.35 10.11
CA ARG A 185 -28.44 4.29 10.79
C ARG A 185 -29.16 2.93 10.68
N GLY A 186 -28.88 2.16 9.62
CA GLY A 186 -29.43 0.82 9.43
C GLY A 186 -28.74 -0.26 10.27
N ASP A 187 -27.46 -0.05 10.57
CA ASP A 187 -26.67 -0.88 11.49
C ASP A 187 -25.79 0.03 12.36
N PRO A 188 -26.31 0.49 13.51
CA PRO A 188 -25.60 1.41 14.40
C PRO A 188 -24.43 0.76 15.14
N MET A 189 -24.30 -0.58 15.10
CA MET A 189 -23.25 -1.32 15.82
C MET A 189 -23.12 -0.94 17.31
N GLY A 190 -24.25 -0.69 17.98
CA GLY A 190 -24.32 -0.28 19.40
C GLY A 190 -23.94 1.18 19.68
N VAL A 191 -23.59 1.98 18.67
CA VAL A 191 -23.25 3.40 18.82
C VAL A 191 -24.50 4.26 18.78
N LEU A 192 -24.67 5.12 19.79
CA LEU A 192 -25.73 6.14 19.80
C LEU A 192 -25.34 7.35 18.94
N ARG A 193 -24.13 7.85 19.19
CA ARG A 193 -23.62 9.10 18.62
C ARG A 193 -22.16 8.95 18.22
N ARG A 194 -21.85 9.42 17.02
CA ARG A 194 -20.51 9.60 16.49
C ARG A 194 -20.21 11.09 16.39
N ARG A 195 -19.16 11.56 17.06
CA ARG A 195 -18.66 12.93 16.94
C ARG A 195 -17.38 12.96 16.11
N ARG A 196 -17.28 13.89 15.17
CA ARG A 196 -16.05 14.23 14.44
C ARG A 196 -15.51 15.56 14.93
N PHE A 197 -14.20 15.71 14.98
CA PHE A 197 -13.52 16.92 15.43
C PHE A 197 -12.80 17.61 14.27
N GLY A 198 -12.99 18.92 14.13
CA GLY A 198 -12.29 19.77 13.18
C GLY A 198 -11.09 20.44 13.84
N HIS A 199 -9.93 20.37 13.19
CA HIS A 199 -8.69 20.90 13.72
C HIS A 199 -8.01 21.87 12.75
N ASP A 200 -7.41 22.91 13.31
CA ASP A 200 -6.40 23.72 12.61
C ASP A 200 -5.05 23.57 13.31
N GLY A 201 -4.18 22.75 12.71
CA GLY A 201 -2.98 22.24 13.39
C GLY A 201 -3.35 21.52 14.69
N ALA A 202 -2.77 21.98 15.80
CA ALA A 202 -3.01 21.45 17.14
C ALA A 202 -4.36 21.90 17.74
N GLU A 203 -4.95 22.99 17.22
CA GLU A 203 -6.11 23.60 17.83
C GLU A 203 -7.40 22.91 17.40
N LEU A 204 -8.23 22.52 18.38
CA LEU A 204 -9.59 22.05 18.13
C LEU A 204 -10.51 23.24 17.85
N THR A 205 -11.01 23.36 16.62
CA THR A 205 -11.78 24.51 16.14
C THR A 205 -13.27 24.24 16.01
N ALA A 206 -13.66 22.98 15.75
CA ALA A 206 -15.06 22.62 15.57
C ALA A 206 -15.34 21.16 15.95
N PHE A 207 -16.61 20.80 16.06
CA PHE A 207 -17.07 19.41 16.11
C PHE A 207 -18.38 19.23 15.35
N GLU A 208 -18.67 17.99 14.97
CA GLU A 208 -19.89 17.59 14.27
C GLU A 208 -20.44 16.30 14.88
N ASP A 209 -21.72 16.29 15.23
CA ASP A 209 -22.41 15.13 15.80
C ASP A 209 -23.31 14.43 14.78
N GLU A 210 -23.16 13.12 14.69
CA GLU A 210 -24.00 12.22 13.90
C GLU A 210 -24.68 11.21 14.81
N PHE A 211 -26.00 11.25 14.88
CA PHE A 211 -26.80 10.29 15.65
C PHE A 211 -27.16 9.08 14.78
N LEU A 212 -26.75 7.90 15.23
CA LEU A 212 -26.90 6.62 14.52
C LEU A 212 -28.10 5.81 15.02
N SER A 213 -28.46 5.97 16.29
CA SER A 213 -29.67 5.41 16.88
C SER A 213 -30.72 6.50 17.12
N ARG A 214 -32.01 6.15 17.08
CA ARG A 214 -33.08 7.06 17.48
C ARG A 214 -32.94 7.37 18.98
N PRO A 215 -32.83 8.65 19.40
CA PRO A 215 -32.71 8.97 20.82
C PRO A 215 -33.97 8.49 21.56
N VAL A 216 -33.77 7.66 22.58
CA VAL A 216 -34.84 7.31 23.53
C VAL A 216 -35.26 8.63 24.17
N ARG A 217 -36.47 9.10 23.87
CA ARG A 217 -37.07 10.19 24.64
C ARG A 217 -37.21 9.65 26.06
N SER A 218 -36.50 10.26 27.01
CA SER A 218 -36.74 10.05 28.42
C SER A 218 -38.24 10.25 28.68
N THR A 219 -38.95 9.17 28.97
CA THR A 219 -40.35 9.18 29.36
C THR A 219 -40.44 9.82 30.74
N GLY A 220 -40.82 11.09 30.75
CA GLY A 220 -40.99 11.88 31.95
C GLY A 220 -41.68 13.19 31.64
N ASP A 221 -42.84 13.12 30.98
CA ASP A 221 -43.96 14.01 31.25
C ASP A 221 -45.19 13.47 30.51
N ALA A 222 -46.13 12.96 31.30
CA ALA A 222 -47.44 12.52 30.87
C ALA A 222 -48.42 13.69 31.03
N ALA A 223 -49.10 14.09 29.96
CA ALA A 223 -50.48 14.61 29.94
C ALA A 223 -50.95 14.79 28.48
N PRO A 224 -52.27 14.87 28.18
CA PRO A 224 -53.05 13.74 27.70
C PRO A 224 -53.66 13.98 26.31
N ASP A 225 -54.34 12.95 25.83
CA ASP A 225 -55.06 12.86 24.57
C ASP A 225 -56.06 14.01 24.32
N GLY A 226 -56.13 14.46 23.08
CA GLY A 226 -57.13 15.42 22.60
C GLY A 226 -57.17 15.49 21.07
N TYR A 227 -57.96 14.59 20.47
CA TYR A 227 -58.35 14.60 19.05
C TYR A 227 -59.22 15.83 18.75
N GLY A 228 -58.95 16.54 17.65
CA GLY A 228 -59.78 17.65 17.17
C GLY A 228 -59.39 18.13 15.77
N ASP A 229 -60.19 17.70 14.80
CA ASP A 229 -60.23 18.07 13.38
C ASP A 229 -60.51 19.58 13.14
N GLY A 230 -60.00 20.15 12.03
CA GLY A 230 -60.26 21.54 11.64
C GLY A 230 -59.26 22.13 10.65
N THR A 231 -59.60 22.08 9.36
CA THR A 231 -59.00 22.76 8.19
C THR A 231 -58.92 24.31 8.30
N PRO A 232 -58.14 24.98 7.43
CA PRO A 232 -57.52 26.29 7.67
C PRO A 232 -58.39 27.46 7.18
N ASP A 233 -58.21 28.65 7.76
CA ASP A 233 -58.37 29.93 7.04
C ASP A 233 -57.73 31.12 7.79
N ALA A 234 -57.34 32.12 6.99
CA ALA A 234 -56.51 33.28 7.29
C ALA A 234 -57.19 34.40 8.10
N ASP A 235 -56.45 35.11 8.95
CA ASP A 235 -56.02 36.51 8.70
C ASP A 235 -55.25 37.14 9.90
N GLY A 236 -54.48 38.18 9.57
CA GLY A 236 -53.43 38.90 10.31
C GLY A 236 -53.61 39.26 11.80
N GLY A 237 -52.48 39.27 12.51
CA GLY A 237 -52.31 39.89 13.83
C GLY A 237 -50.88 39.77 14.37
N ASP A 238 -50.10 40.83 14.16
CA ASP A 238 -48.79 41.11 14.78
C ASP A 238 -48.83 40.97 16.32
N HIS A 239 -47.85 40.25 16.90
CA HIS A 239 -47.12 40.53 18.16
C HIS A 239 -46.38 39.27 18.67
N GLY A 240 -45.08 39.42 18.96
CA GLY A 240 -44.45 38.75 20.10
C GLY A 240 -43.52 37.56 19.81
N ASP A 241 -42.23 37.89 19.70
CA ASP A 241 -41.08 37.07 20.11
C ASP A 241 -41.39 36.04 21.22
N LYS A 242 -41.17 34.75 20.92
CA LYS A 242 -40.55 33.79 21.86
C LYS A 242 -39.70 32.77 21.10
N GLY A 243 -38.39 32.98 21.17
CA GLY A 243 -37.36 32.03 20.77
C GLY A 243 -37.53 30.66 21.42
N GLY A 244 -37.86 29.67 20.60
CA GLY A 244 -37.54 28.27 20.84
C GLY A 244 -36.26 27.95 20.09
N ALA A 245 -35.14 27.84 20.81
CA ALA A 245 -33.82 27.52 20.26
C ALA A 245 -33.87 26.21 19.48
N ARG A 246 -34.05 26.31 18.15
CA ARG A 246 -33.64 25.26 17.22
C ARG A 246 -32.12 25.31 17.20
N THR A 247 -31.50 24.44 17.98
CA THR A 247 -30.07 24.12 17.82
C THR A 247 -29.86 23.83 16.34
N ALA A 248 -29.12 24.70 15.67
CA ALA A 248 -28.74 24.49 14.29
C ALA A 248 -27.88 23.23 14.24
N VAL A 249 -28.52 22.09 13.93
CA VAL A 249 -27.82 20.90 13.48
C VAL A 249 -27.21 21.31 12.15
N VAL A 250 -25.92 21.64 12.17
CA VAL A 250 -25.11 21.71 10.95
C VAL A 250 -25.34 20.38 10.24
N ALA A 251 -25.75 20.42 8.98
CA ALA A 251 -26.03 19.23 8.19
C ALA A 251 -24.85 18.24 8.31
N ALA A 252 -25.15 17.00 8.70
CA ALA A 252 -24.15 15.94 8.78
C ALA A 252 -23.44 15.81 7.42
N GLY A 253 -22.11 15.91 7.40
CA GLY A 253 -21.25 15.84 6.21
C GLY A 253 -20.22 16.97 6.08
N GLY A 254 -20.48 18.15 6.63
CA GLY A 254 -19.69 19.36 6.35
C GLY A 254 -18.22 19.32 6.80
N LEU A 255 -17.90 18.73 7.97
CA LEU A 255 -16.50 18.62 8.40
C LEU A 255 -15.75 17.51 7.66
N LEU A 256 -16.43 16.39 7.39
CA LEU A 256 -15.84 15.27 6.64
C LEU A 256 -15.51 15.72 5.20
N GLU A 257 -16.44 16.38 4.53
CA GLU A 257 -16.24 16.94 3.20
C GLU A 257 -15.09 17.94 3.19
N ARG A 258 -15.08 18.92 4.11
CA ARG A 258 -14.00 19.91 4.20
C ARG A 258 -12.63 19.29 4.47
N GLU A 259 -12.55 18.27 5.32
CA GLU A 259 -11.28 17.59 5.62
C GLU A 259 -10.80 16.75 4.43
N ILE A 260 -11.72 16.12 3.69
CA ILE A 260 -11.43 15.42 2.43
C ILE A 260 -10.93 16.40 1.36
N GLU A 261 -11.57 17.57 1.25
CA GLU A 261 -11.28 18.61 0.25
C GLU A 261 -10.05 19.47 0.60
N ARG A 262 -9.54 19.38 1.83
CA ARG A 262 -8.43 20.20 2.30
C ARG A 262 -7.20 19.98 1.41
N PRO A 263 -6.56 21.05 0.88
CA PRO A 263 -5.36 20.94 0.06
C PRO A 263 -4.27 20.13 0.75
N ARG A 264 -3.70 19.15 0.02
CA ARG A 264 -2.63 18.26 0.48
C ARG A 264 -1.28 18.73 -0.09
N SER A 265 -0.78 19.87 0.40
CA SER A 265 0.57 20.34 0.08
C SER A 265 1.60 19.72 1.03
N GLY A 266 2.71 19.20 0.51
CA GLY A 266 3.76 18.55 1.30
C GLY A 266 3.60 17.02 1.38
N PRO A 267 4.26 16.32 2.33
CA PRO A 267 4.21 14.85 2.43
C PRO A 267 2.78 14.31 2.56
N MET A 268 2.57 13.05 2.17
CA MET A 268 1.25 12.42 2.23
C MET A 268 0.68 12.53 3.64
N ARG A 269 -0.55 13.07 3.75
CA ARG A 269 -1.27 13.12 5.03
C ARG A 269 -1.91 11.78 5.34
N ASP A 270 -1.94 11.49 6.62
CA ASP A 270 -2.76 10.45 7.22
C ASP A 270 -4.25 10.67 6.89
N ILE A 271 -4.97 9.58 6.60
CA ILE A 271 -6.39 9.60 6.24
C ILE A 271 -7.29 8.99 7.32
N VAL A 272 -6.75 8.56 8.48
CA VAL A 272 -7.47 7.83 9.54
C VAL A 272 -8.83 8.46 9.89
N ALA A 273 -8.98 9.78 9.90
CA ALA A 273 -10.26 10.43 10.22
C ALA A 273 -11.31 10.38 9.09
N THR A 274 -10.86 10.05 7.87
CA THR A 274 -11.60 10.13 6.60
C THR A 274 -11.68 8.79 5.85
N ILE A 275 -11.19 7.69 6.44
CA ILE A 275 -11.31 6.35 5.87
C ILE A 275 -12.79 6.03 5.65
N GLN A 276 -13.12 5.56 4.44
CA GLN A 276 -14.47 5.17 4.05
C GLN A 276 -14.75 3.71 4.43
N PRO A 277 -16.02 3.27 4.55
CA PRO A 277 -16.36 1.90 4.93
C PRO A 277 -15.69 0.82 4.07
N GLU A 278 -15.78 0.94 2.74
CA GLU A 278 -15.12 0.05 1.77
C GLU A 278 -13.59 0.02 1.91
N GLN A 279 -12.99 1.16 2.28
CA GLN A 279 -11.56 1.24 2.53
C GLN A 279 -11.16 0.61 3.88
N ASP A 280 -12.00 0.74 4.92
CA ASP A 280 -11.76 0.09 6.22
C ASP A 280 -11.81 -1.44 6.12
N GLU A 281 -12.64 -1.99 5.24
CA GLU A 281 -12.66 -3.43 4.93
C GLU A 281 -11.30 -3.89 4.38
N ILE A 282 -10.73 -3.16 3.43
CA ILE A 282 -9.38 -3.42 2.91
C ILE A 282 -8.32 -3.27 4.00
N VAL A 283 -8.39 -2.20 4.80
CA VAL A 283 -7.41 -1.92 5.86
C VAL A 283 -7.39 -3.03 6.91
N ARG A 284 -8.57 -3.51 7.33
CA ARG A 284 -8.71 -4.50 8.41
C ARG A 284 -8.75 -5.95 7.96
N ALA A 285 -8.65 -6.24 6.66
CA ALA A 285 -8.62 -7.63 6.19
C ALA A 285 -7.45 -8.40 6.83
N GLU A 286 -7.64 -9.69 7.11
CA GLU A 286 -6.66 -10.51 7.82
C GLU A 286 -5.29 -10.60 7.11
N LEU A 287 -4.23 -10.87 7.88
CA LEU A 287 -2.86 -10.99 7.34
C LEU A 287 -2.72 -12.13 6.33
N SER A 288 -3.49 -13.22 6.44
CA SER A 288 -3.44 -14.33 5.48
C SER A 288 -3.99 -13.96 4.11
N VAL A 289 -4.80 -12.90 4.01
CA VAL A 289 -5.45 -12.48 2.77
C VAL A 289 -4.50 -11.61 1.96
N SER A 290 -4.17 -12.08 0.75
CA SER A 290 -3.53 -11.23 -0.26
C SER A 290 -4.60 -10.48 -1.04
N LEU A 291 -4.40 -9.18 -1.21
CA LEU A 291 -5.36 -8.26 -1.81
C LEU A 291 -4.75 -7.58 -3.04
N CYS A 292 -5.59 -7.31 -4.03
CA CYS A 292 -5.31 -6.41 -5.12
C CYS A 292 -6.35 -5.28 -5.09
N VAL A 293 -5.91 -4.04 -5.00
CA VAL A 293 -6.78 -2.87 -4.98
C VAL A 293 -6.61 -2.14 -6.31
N GLN A 294 -7.58 -2.32 -7.19
CA GLN A 294 -7.73 -1.49 -8.39
C GLN A 294 -8.37 -0.18 -7.95
N GLY A 295 -7.60 0.89 -8.01
CA GLY A 295 -8.10 2.25 -7.75
C GLY A 295 -8.35 3.03 -9.02
N ALA A 296 -8.72 4.29 -8.82
CA ALA A 296 -8.74 5.33 -9.82
C ALA A 296 -8.00 6.56 -9.25
N PRO A 297 -7.74 7.60 -10.06
CA PRO A 297 -7.11 8.82 -9.56
C PRO A 297 -7.89 9.39 -8.35
N GLY A 298 -7.18 9.58 -7.24
CA GLY A 298 -7.77 10.18 -6.05
C GLY A 298 -8.62 9.27 -5.17
N THR A 299 -8.68 7.96 -5.40
CA THR A 299 -9.42 7.01 -4.52
C THR A 299 -8.71 6.69 -3.22
N GLY A 300 -7.48 7.18 -3.02
CA GLY A 300 -6.72 6.97 -1.78
C GLY A 300 -6.04 5.61 -1.66
N LYS A 301 -5.93 4.82 -2.75
CA LYS A 301 -5.36 3.45 -2.77
C LYS A 301 -4.05 3.30 -1.99
N THR A 302 -3.09 4.19 -2.21
CA THR A 302 -1.80 4.20 -1.52
C THR A 302 -1.97 4.40 -0.02
N ALA A 303 -2.79 5.37 0.37
CA ALA A 303 -3.07 5.63 1.78
C ALA A 303 -3.72 4.41 2.43
N VAL A 304 -4.73 3.81 1.80
CA VAL A 304 -5.36 2.56 2.25
C VAL A 304 -4.33 1.45 2.47
N GLY A 305 -3.41 1.23 1.52
CA GLY A 305 -2.35 0.24 1.66
C GLY A 305 -1.41 0.50 2.85
N LEU A 306 -1.02 1.77 3.08
CA LEU A 306 -0.18 2.12 4.23
C LEU A 306 -0.91 1.95 5.56
N HIS A 307 -2.20 2.29 5.61
CA HIS A 307 -3.01 2.11 6.81
C HIS A 307 -3.24 0.63 7.09
N ARG A 308 -3.39 -0.20 6.05
CA ARG A 308 -3.38 -1.66 6.16
C ARG A 308 -2.08 -2.15 6.77
N ALA A 309 -0.91 -1.69 6.31
CA ALA A 309 0.37 -2.03 6.93
C ALA A 309 0.40 -1.70 8.43
N ALA A 310 -0.05 -0.50 8.80
CA ALA A 310 -0.09 -0.05 10.18
C ALA A 310 -1.06 -0.87 11.05
N TYR A 311 -2.21 -1.26 10.48
CA TYR A 311 -3.16 -2.17 11.12
C TYR A 311 -2.55 -3.56 11.31
N LEU A 312 -1.94 -4.15 10.28
CA LEU A 312 -1.35 -5.49 10.36
C LEU A 312 -0.18 -5.55 11.36
N LEU A 313 0.65 -4.50 11.44
CA LEU A 313 1.71 -4.38 12.45
C LEU A 313 1.18 -4.26 13.88
N PHE A 314 -0.01 -3.69 14.05
CA PHE A 314 -0.71 -3.65 15.32
C PHE A 314 -1.31 -5.01 15.67
N ALA A 315 -2.12 -5.58 14.78
CA ALA A 315 -2.88 -6.81 15.01
C ALA A 315 -1.99 -8.07 15.04
N HIS A 316 -0.89 -8.10 14.27
CA HIS A 316 -0.02 -9.26 14.12
C HIS A 316 1.45 -8.96 14.47
N ARG A 317 1.67 -8.11 15.48
CA ARG A 317 2.99 -7.62 15.91
C ARG A 317 4.03 -8.72 16.08
N GLU A 318 3.68 -9.84 16.72
CA GLU A 318 4.63 -10.93 17.01
C GLU A 318 5.16 -11.60 15.74
N ARG A 319 4.29 -11.81 14.75
CA ARG A 319 4.63 -12.43 13.46
C ARG A 319 5.46 -11.47 12.60
N LEU A 320 4.99 -10.24 12.45
CA LEU A 320 5.61 -9.24 11.56
C LEU A 320 6.87 -8.61 12.13
N ALA A 321 7.06 -8.60 13.45
CA ALA A 321 8.33 -8.15 14.05
C ALA A 321 9.53 -9.02 13.62
N ARG A 322 9.29 -10.32 13.34
CA ARG A 322 10.32 -11.26 12.87
C ARG A 322 10.39 -11.31 11.35
N ALA A 323 9.24 -11.39 10.69
CA ALA A 323 9.16 -11.58 9.24
C ALA A 323 9.30 -10.27 8.45
N GLY A 324 9.14 -9.11 9.08
CA GLY A 324 9.26 -7.80 8.44
C GLY A 324 8.10 -7.44 7.51
N VAL A 325 7.99 -6.14 7.21
CA VAL A 325 7.05 -5.57 6.23
C VAL A 325 7.83 -4.72 5.25
N LEU A 326 7.55 -4.90 3.96
CA LEU A 326 8.18 -4.16 2.87
C LEU A 326 7.13 -3.33 2.11
N VAL A 327 7.42 -2.05 1.87
CA VAL A 327 6.67 -1.19 0.98
C VAL A 327 7.53 -0.90 -0.25
N VAL A 328 7.03 -1.30 -1.41
CA VAL A 328 7.66 -1.10 -2.71
C VAL A 328 6.94 0.00 -3.46
N GLY A 329 7.66 1.08 -3.77
CA GLY A 329 7.15 2.22 -4.54
C GLY A 329 7.82 2.34 -5.91
N PRO A 330 7.22 3.10 -6.84
CA PRO A 330 7.72 3.28 -8.20
C PRO A 330 9.05 4.02 -8.28
N ASN A 331 9.31 4.98 -7.38
CA ASN A 331 10.53 5.77 -7.36
C ASN A 331 10.83 6.35 -5.96
N ARG A 332 12.05 6.86 -5.76
CA ARG A 332 12.51 7.38 -4.47
C ARG A 332 11.79 8.67 -4.04
N ALA A 333 11.39 9.53 -4.98
CA ALA A 333 10.64 10.76 -4.67
C ALA A 333 9.27 10.43 -4.06
N PHE A 334 8.56 9.46 -4.65
CA PHE A 334 7.32 8.92 -4.11
C PHE A 334 7.53 8.27 -2.74
N LEU A 335 8.59 7.48 -2.55
CA LEU A 335 8.88 6.88 -1.25
C LEU A 335 9.15 7.94 -0.18
N GLY A 336 9.87 9.01 -0.52
CA GLY A 336 10.06 10.17 0.36
C GLY A 336 8.74 10.88 0.70
N TYR A 337 7.83 10.99 -0.28
CA TYR A 337 6.49 11.57 -0.09
C TYR A 337 5.63 10.77 0.90
N ILE A 338 5.73 9.43 0.91
CA ILE A 338 4.94 8.56 1.80
C ILE A 338 5.64 8.21 3.12
N ALA A 339 6.97 8.44 3.22
CA ALA A 339 7.78 8.00 4.35
C ALA A 339 7.31 8.54 5.71
N ALA A 340 6.59 9.67 5.73
CA ALA A 340 6.08 10.29 6.96
C ALA A 340 4.79 9.66 7.50
N VAL A 341 4.03 8.92 6.68
CA VAL A 341 2.70 8.41 7.06
C VAL A 341 2.78 7.34 8.15
N LEU A 342 3.57 6.29 7.93
CA LEU A 342 3.69 5.18 8.88
C LEU A 342 4.29 5.61 10.23
N PRO A 343 5.35 6.44 10.26
CA PRO A 343 5.83 7.04 11.52
C PRO A 343 4.77 7.86 12.26
N ALA A 344 3.94 8.64 11.54
CA ALA A 344 2.84 9.39 12.14
C ALA A 344 1.75 8.48 12.75
N LEU A 345 1.63 7.25 12.26
CA LEU A 345 0.80 6.17 12.80
C LEU A 345 1.51 5.34 13.89
N GLY A 346 2.73 5.70 14.27
CA GLY A 346 3.53 5.03 15.30
C GLY A 346 4.35 3.83 14.82
N GLU A 347 4.45 3.61 13.51
CA GLU A 347 5.15 2.47 12.91
C GLU A 347 6.48 2.86 12.27
N PHE A 348 7.58 2.29 12.79
CA PHE A 348 8.96 2.65 12.40
C PHE A 348 9.77 1.46 11.87
N THR A 349 9.17 0.28 11.78
CA THR A 349 9.85 -0.98 11.43
C THR A 349 9.67 -1.39 9.97
N VAL A 350 8.96 -0.59 9.18
CA VAL A 350 8.67 -0.88 7.77
C VAL A 350 9.86 -0.50 6.90
N ARG A 351 10.28 -1.42 6.03
CA ARG A 351 11.29 -1.14 5.02
C ARG A 351 10.62 -0.51 3.81
N HIS A 352 11.11 0.65 3.39
CA HIS A 352 10.73 1.29 2.14
C HIS A 352 11.83 1.06 1.10
N SER A 353 11.47 0.66 -0.11
CA SER A 353 12.44 0.35 -1.16
C SER A 353 11.82 0.60 -2.53
N THR A 354 12.60 1.06 -3.51
CA THR A 354 12.18 0.87 -4.91
C THR A 354 12.46 -0.56 -5.33
N LEU A 355 11.91 -0.98 -6.47
CA LEU A 355 12.21 -2.30 -7.00
C LEU A 355 13.68 -2.43 -7.39
N ALA A 356 14.31 -1.38 -7.92
CA ALA A 356 15.73 -1.37 -8.26
C ALA A 356 16.63 -1.53 -7.01
N ASP A 357 16.25 -0.88 -5.90
CA ASP A 357 16.98 -1.00 -4.62
C ASP A 357 16.89 -2.42 -4.02
N LEU A 358 15.96 -3.28 -4.47
CA LEU A 358 15.86 -4.67 -4.01
C LEU A 358 16.83 -5.62 -4.72
N VAL A 359 17.44 -5.16 -5.81
CA VAL A 359 18.28 -5.97 -6.72
C VAL A 359 19.61 -5.27 -7.03
N ASP A 360 20.10 -4.42 -6.13
CA ASP A 360 21.23 -3.50 -6.32
C ASP A 360 22.63 -4.15 -6.28
N ASP A 361 22.71 -5.47 -6.38
CA ASP A 361 23.95 -6.24 -6.27
C ASP A 361 24.95 -6.00 -7.41
N VAL A 362 24.49 -5.46 -8.54
CA VAL A 362 25.31 -5.15 -9.71
C VAL A 362 25.13 -3.69 -10.12
N THR A 363 26.22 -3.07 -10.56
CA THR A 363 26.18 -1.68 -11.02
C THR A 363 25.52 -1.59 -12.38
N VAL A 364 24.42 -0.84 -12.46
CA VAL A 364 23.75 -0.50 -13.71
C VAL A 364 24.50 0.63 -14.40
N ALA A 365 24.99 0.39 -15.61
CA ALA A 365 25.77 1.35 -16.41
C ALA A 365 25.52 1.24 -17.93
N GLY A 366 24.60 0.37 -18.34
CA GLY A 366 24.15 0.19 -19.71
C GLY A 366 22.66 0.53 -19.85
N ALA A 367 22.18 0.49 -21.09
CA ALA A 367 20.77 0.66 -21.43
C ALA A 367 20.42 -0.33 -22.54
N ASP A 368 19.18 -0.82 -22.52
CA ASP A 368 18.63 -1.69 -23.55
C ASP A 368 17.76 -0.91 -24.52
N THR A 369 17.57 -1.46 -25.72
CA THR A 369 16.44 -1.07 -26.58
C THR A 369 15.13 -1.49 -25.92
N LEU A 370 14.02 -0.90 -26.37
CA LEU A 370 12.70 -1.22 -25.83
C LEU A 370 12.36 -2.72 -25.96
N ASP A 371 12.64 -3.29 -27.13
CA ASP A 371 12.36 -4.68 -27.46
C ASP A 371 13.18 -5.63 -26.57
N ALA A 372 14.48 -5.34 -26.40
CA ALA A 372 15.35 -6.13 -25.53
C ALA A 372 14.93 -6.06 -24.06
N ALA A 373 14.59 -4.87 -23.55
CA ALA A 373 14.12 -4.70 -22.18
C ALA A 373 12.79 -5.42 -21.94
N THR A 374 11.87 -5.36 -22.91
CA THR A 374 10.57 -6.05 -22.85
C THR A 374 10.77 -7.56 -22.83
N LEU A 375 11.61 -8.09 -23.71
CA LEU A 375 11.90 -9.51 -23.79
C LEU A 375 12.62 -10.02 -22.54
N LYS A 376 13.62 -9.29 -22.03
CA LYS A 376 14.28 -9.60 -20.75
C LYS A 376 13.32 -9.56 -19.57
N GLY A 377 12.31 -8.69 -19.61
CA GLY A 377 11.26 -8.58 -18.60
C GLY A 377 10.15 -9.64 -18.67
N ASP A 378 10.11 -10.46 -19.72
CA ASP A 378 9.11 -11.50 -19.94
C ASP A 378 9.29 -12.68 -18.96
N ALA A 379 8.18 -13.30 -18.54
CA ALA A 379 8.20 -14.48 -17.67
C ALA A 379 8.89 -15.70 -18.32
N ARG A 380 8.90 -15.78 -19.66
CA ARG A 380 9.60 -16.82 -20.44
C ARG A 380 11.09 -16.87 -20.13
N MET A 381 11.71 -15.73 -19.83
CA MET A 381 13.13 -15.67 -19.45
C MET A 381 13.45 -16.47 -18.19
N ALA A 382 12.53 -16.57 -17.24
CA ALA A 382 12.72 -17.43 -16.06
C ALA A 382 12.91 -18.91 -16.45
N THR A 383 12.25 -19.36 -17.51
CA THR A 383 12.42 -20.72 -18.03
C THR A 383 13.74 -20.89 -18.77
N VAL A 384 14.12 -19.92 -19.58
CA VAL A 384 15.42 -19.93 -20.28
C VAL A 384 16.57 -19.95 -19.27
N LEU A 385 16.54 -19.10 -18.24
CA LEU A 385 17.56 -19.03 -17.18
C LEU A 385 17.67 -20.35 -16.40
N ARG A 386 16.54 -20.96 -16.05
CA ARG A 386 16.52 -22.27 -15.38
C ARG A 386 17.14 -23.37 -16.24
N ARG A 387 16.78 -23.43 -17.53
CA ARG A 387 17.34 -24.40 -18.47
C ARG A 387 18.83 -24.18 -18.67
N ALA A 388 19.27 -22.93 -18.80
CA ALA A 388 20.70 -22.59 -18.90
C ALA A 388 21.49 -22.99 -17.64
N LEU A 389 20.91 -22.83 -16.45
CA LEU A 389 21.53 -23.30 -15.21
C LEU A 389 21.65 -24.84 -15.17
N HIS A 390 20.62 -25.55 -15.62
CA HIS A 390 20.58 -27.01 -15.62
C HIS A 390 21.46 -27.63 -16.73
N ASP A 391 21.67 -26.95 -17.86
CA ASP A 391 22.61 -27.36 -18.94
C ASP A 391 24.06 -27.50 -18.42
N GLY A 392 24.39 -26.82 -17.31
CA GLY A 392 25.69 -26.95 -16.66
C GLY A 392 25.89 -28.21 -15.81
N LEU A 393 24.88 -29.06 -15.65
CA LEU A 393 24.97 -30.31 -14.90
C LEU A 393 25.54 -31.43 -15.78
N HIS A 394 26.51 -32.17 -15.25
CA HIS A 394 27.18 -33.26 -15.96
C HIS A 394 27.08 -34.55 -15.14
N PRO A 395 26.50 -35.63 -15.68
CA PRO A 395 26.50 -36.91 -15.00
C PRO A 395 27.94 -37.36 -14.68
N PRO A 396 28.22 -37.84 -13.46
CA PRO A 396 29.55 -38.29 -13.07
C PRO A 396 29.94 -39.56 -13.84
N THR A 397 31.17 -39.62 -14.36
CA THR A 397 31.67 -40.69 -15.25
C THR A 397 32.70 -41.61 -14.58
N GLY A 398 32.70 -41.72 -13.24
CA GLY A 398 33.66 -42.56 -12.54
C GLY A 398 33.47 -42.63 -11.02
N PRO A 399 34.13 -43.60 -10.36
CA PRO A 399 33.99 -43.81 -8.92
C PRO A 399 34.69 -42.72 -8.11
N VAL A 400 34.21 -42.48 -6.88
CA VAL A 400 34.78 -41.51 -5.95
C VAL A 400 35.46 -42.23 -4.80
N ALA A 401 36.79 -42.12 -4.70
CA ALA A 401 37.59 -42.76 -3.67
C ALA A 401 38.07 -41.77 -2.61
N VAL A 402 37.51 -41.86 -1.39
CA VAL A 402 37.84 -41.00 -0.26
C VAL A 402 38.82 -41.70 0.67
N VAL A 403 39.96 -41.06 0.95
CA VAL A 403 40.99 -41.58 1.87
C VAL A 403 40.82 -40.93 3.24
N THR A 404 40.69 -41.74 4.28
CA THR A 404 40.66 -41.33 5.70
C THR A 404 41.84 -41.95 6.44
N ARG A 405 42.03 -41.60 7.72
CA ARG A 405 43.02 -42.28 8.59
C ARG A 405 42.70 -43.76 8.80
N THR A 406 41.43 -44.14 8.64
CA THR A 406 40.90 -45.48 8.91
C THR A 406 40.84 -46.37 7.68
N GLY A 407 41.02 -45.83 6.47
CA GLY A 407 40.98 -46.63 5.25
C GLY A 407 40.71 -45.80 3.99
N ARG A 408 40.68 -46.50 2.85
CA ARG A 408 40.25 -45.95 1.56
C ARG A 408 38.86 -46.48 1.24
N TRP A 409 37.90 -45.58 1.10
CA TRP A 409 36.50 -45.91 0.86
C TRP A 409 36.13 -45.47 -0.55
N THR A 410 35.66 -46.41 -1.39
CA THR A 410 35.30 -46.12 -2.78
C THR A 410 33.79 -46.25 -2.96
N VAL A 411 33.16 -45.18 -3.43
CA VAL A 411 31.77 -45.20 -3.90
C VAL A 411 31.81 -45.53 -5.39
N GLY A 412 31.11 -46.59 -5.79
CA GLY A 412 31.12 -47.09 -7.17
C GLY A 412 30.43 -46.11 -8.13
N GLU A 413 30.79 -46.16 -9.41
CA GLU A 413 30.27 -45.25 -10.44
C GLU A 413 28.74 -45.26 -10.54
N GLU A 414 28.11 -46.44 -10.59
CA GLU A 414 26.65 -46.56 -10.66
C GLU A 414 25.94 -45.90 -9.47
N GLU A 415 26.49 -46.06 -8.26
CA GLU A 415 25.93 -45.42 -7.06
C GLU A 415 26.13 -43.90 -7.10
N VAL A 416 27.31 -43.42 -7.51
CA VAL A 416 27.56 -41.98 -7.67
C VAL A 416 26.60 -41.38 -8.70
N ALA A 417 26.35 -42.07 -9.81
CA ALA A 417 25.37 -41.67 -10.82
C ALA A 417 23.94 -41.67 -10.27
N GLY A 418 23.55 -42.68 -9.49
CA GLY A 418 22.24 -42.72 -8.81
C GLY A 418 22.04 -41.58 -7.82
N LEU A 419 23.04 -41.31 -6.96
CA LEU A 419 23.00 -40.20 -5.99
C LEU A 419 22.88 -38.84 -6.69
N PHE A 420 23.57 -38.68 -7.83
CA PHE A 420 23.46 -37.50 -8.69
C PHE A 420 22.08 -37.40 -9.33
N ALA A 421 21.57 -38.47 -9.94
CA ALA A 421 20.26 -38.49 -10.58
C ALA A 421 19.14 -38.14 -9.60
N ASP A 422 19.17 -38.68 -8.38
CA ASP A 422 18.21 -38.35 -7.33
C ASP A 422 18.28 -36.86 -6.93
N ALA A 423 19.49 -36.29 -6.86
CA ALA A 423 19.68 -34.88 -6.55
C ALA A 423 19.20 -33.99 -7.71
N ALA A 424 19.50 -34.36 -8.96
CA ALA A 424 19.07 -33.66 -10.16
C ALA A 424 17.54 -33.69 -10.32
N ALA A 425 16.90 -34.83 -10.03
CA ALA A 425 15.45 -34.95 -10.00
C ALA A 425 14.82 -34.05 -8.91
N GLY A 426 15.43 -33.99 -7.73
CA GLY A 426 15.00 -33.09 -6.66
C GLY A 426 15.10 -31.60 -7.03
N LEU A 427 16.17 -31.21 -7.75
CA LEU A 427 16.29 -29.85 -8.30
C LEU A 427 15.22 -29.59 -9.36
N ALA A 428 15.01 -30.52 -10.29
CA ALA A 428 14.00 -30.39 -11.36
C ALA A 428 12.57 -30.28 -10.81
N ALA A 429 12.27 -30.95 -9.70
CA ALA A 429 11.00 -30.86 -8.99
C ALA A 429 10.85 -29.58 -8.14
N GLY A 430 11.89 -28.75 -8.02
CA GLY A 430 11.87 -27.53 -7.21
C GLY A 430 11.95 -27.76 -5.70
N THR A 431 12.32 -28.95 -5.24
CA THR A 431 12.41 -29.31 -3.81
C THR A 431 13.48 -28.50 -3.06
N PHE A 432 14.51 -28.04 -3.77
CA PHE A 432 15.57 -27.20 -3.25
C PHE A 432 16.24 -26.40 -4.36
N ARG A 433 17.06 -25.42 -3.98
CA ARG A 433 17.83 -24.57 -4.91
C ARG A 433 19.14 -25.22 -5.33
N TYR A 434 19.75 -24.73 -6.42
CA TYR A 434 20.93 -25.35 -7.03
C TYR A 434 22.10 -25.52 -6.04
N ALA A 435 22.40 -24.50 -5.23
CA ALA A 435 23.49 -24.57 -4.24
C ALA A 435 23.22 -25.64 -3.16
N THR A 436 21.97 -25.75 -2.70
CA THR A 436 21.55 -26.81 -1.77
C THR A 436 21.66 -28.20 -2.41
N GLY A 437 21.37 -28.33 -3.71
CA GLY A 437 21.56 -29.58 -4.46
C GLY A 437 23.02 -30.05 -4.43
N ARG A 438 23.95 -29.12 -4.63
CA ARG A 438 25.40 -29.37 -4.53
C ARG A 438 25.81 -29.86 -3.14
N GLU A 439 25.34 -29.20 -2.09
CA GLU A 439 25.61 -29.60 -0.70
C GLU A 439 25.02 -30.98 -0.38
N ARG A 440 23.82 -31.27 -0.88
CA ARG A 440 23.15 -32.57 -0.74
C ARG A 440 23.93 -33.69 -1.43
N LEU A 441 24.44 -33.45 -2.65
CA LEU A 441 25.29 -34.43 -3.34
C LEU A 441 26.56 -34.73 -2.53
N ALA A 442 27.24 -33.69 -2.03
CA ALA A 442 28.41 -33.85 -1.16
C ALA A 442 28.07 -34.65 0.12
N GLY A 443 26.96 -34.31 0.78
CA GLY A 443 26.48 -35.00 1.99
C GLY A 443 26.13 -36.47 1.72
N ARG A 444 25.47 -36.76 0.60
CA ARG A 444 25.11 -38.13 0.18
C ARG A 444 26.33 -38.98 -0.15
N LEU A 445 27.32 -38.43 -0.85
CA LEU A 445 28.59 -39.11 -1.12
C LEU A 445 29.33 -39.48 0.17
N VAL A 446 29.40 -38.57 1.14
CA VAL A 446 30.03 -38.87 2.42
C VAL A 446 29.20 -39.84 3.26
N ASN A 447 27.88 -39.77 3.19
CA ASN A 447 27.03 -40.77 3.83
C ASN A 447 27.28 -42.18 3.25
N ALA A 448 27.44 -42.31 1.93
CA ALA A 448 27.82 -43.56 1.29
C ALA A 448 29.19 -44.08 1.74
N VAL A 449 30.14 -43.16 2.01
CA VAL A 449 31.44 -43.49 2.63
C VAL A 449 31.28 -43.93 4.09
N ARG A 450 30.42 -43.26 4.87
CA ARG A 450 30.13 -43.62 6.26
C ARG A 450 29.57 -45.04 6.37
N VAL A 451 28.56 -45.37 5.57
CA VAL A 451 27.96 -46.72 5.54
C VAL A 451 29.01 -47.79 5.28
N ARG A 452 29.97 -47.54 4.37
CA ARG A 452 31.07 -48.46 4.06
C ARG A 452 32.10 -48.58 5.19
N ALA A 453 32.44 -47.46 5.83
CA ALA A 453 33.33 -47.45 6.97
C ALA A 453 32.75 -48.26 8.13
N GLU A 454 31.46 -48.06 8.43
CA GLU A 454 30.73 -48.75 9.49
C GLU A 454 30.61 -50.25 9.20
N ALA A 455 30.31 -50.64 7.95
CA ALA A 455 30.31 -52.04 7.52
C ALA A 455 31.68 -52.72 7.70
N SER A 456 32.75 -51.95 7.71
CA SER A 456 34.12 -52.42 7.94
C SER A 456 34.59 -52.23 9.39
N GLY A 457 33.67 -51.98 10.33
CA GLY A 457 33.95 -51.83 11.76
C GLY A 457 34.51 -50.48 12.20
N HIS A 458 34.49 -49.46 11.32
CA HIS A 458 35.02 -48.12 11.62
C HIS A 458 33.88 -47.11 11.80
N TYR A 459 33.90 -46.35 12.89
CA TYR A 459 32.90 -45.30 13.15
C TYR A 459 33.40 -43.92 12.73
N LEU A 460 32.58 -43.18 11.99
CA LEU A 460 32.84 -41.78 11.62
C LEU A 460 31.91 -40.85 12.41
N THR A 461 32.49 -39.95 13.20
CA THR A 461 31.72 -38.94 13.93
C THR A 461 31.09 -37.92 12.96
N ASP A 462 30.02 -37.25 13.39
CA ASP A 462 29.39 -36.18 12.60
C ASP A 462 30.37 -35.05 12.24
N GLY A 463 31.31 -34.75 13.13
CA GLY A 463 32.40 -33.81 12.86
C GLY A 463 33.33 -34.29 11.73
N ALA A 464 33.67 -35.58 11.71
CA ALA A 464 34.46 -36.19 10.64
C ALA A 464 33.70 -36.19 9.31
N VAL A 465 32.40 -36.51 9.33
CA VAL A 465 31.51 -36.46 8.15
C VAL A 465 31.47 -35.05 7.55
N ARG A 466 31.25 -34.01 8.37
CA ARG A 466 31.27 -32.61 7.90
C ARG A 466 32.61 -32.20 7.32
N THR A 467 33.71 -32.72 7.87
CA THR A 467 35.07 -32.44 7.37
C THR A 467 35.32 -33.14 6.04
N LEU A 468 34.91 -34.41 5.90
CA LEU A 468 35.03 -35.19 4.68
C LEU A 468 34.20 -34.60 3.54
N ALA A 469 33.04 -34.03 3.84
CA ALA A 469 32.20 -33.36 2.84
C ALA A 469 32.93 -32.18 2.18
N ARG A 470 33.86 -31.55 2.89
CA ARG A 470 34.69 -30.44 2.42
C ARG A 470 36.07 -30.89 1.91
N SER A 471 36.33 -32.20 1.85
CA SER A 471 37.59 -32.73 1.35
C SER A 471 37.76 -32.43 -0.15
N ARG A 472 39.01 -32.28 -0.60
CA ARG A 472 39.33 -32.03 -2.02
C ARG A 472 38.76 -33.10 -2.95
N THR A 473 38.73 -34.36 -2.52
CA THR A 473 38.21 -35.46 -3.35
C THR A 473 36.70 -35.36 -3.53
N VAL A 474 35.94 -35.14 -2.44
CA VAL A 474 34.48 -35.00 -2.53
C VAL A 474 34.12 -33.72 -3.28
N GLN A 475 34.76 -32.60 -2.95
CA GLN A 475 34.49 -31.32 -3.63
C GLN A 475 34.90 -31.35 -5.10
N GLY A 476 35.96 -32.06 -5.48
CA GLY A 476 36.35 -32.25 -6.88
C GLY A 476 35.34 -33.07 -7.67
N ALA A 477 34.83 -34.16 -7.09
CA ALA A 477 33.77 -34.97 -7.72
C ALA A 477 32.46 -34.17 -7.88
N VAL A 478 32.10 -33.40 -6.85
CA VAL A 478 30.92 -32.53 -6.88
C VAL A 478 31.10 -31.37 -7.87
N GLU A 479 32.30 -30.79 -7.98
CA GLU A 479 32.58 -29.73 -8.96
C GLU A 479 32.47 -30.23 -10.40
N ALA A 480 32.98 -31.43 -10.68
CA ALA A 480 32.89 -32.02 -12.02
C ALA A 480 31.45 -32.28 -12.45
N ALA A 481 30.60 -32.75 -11.52
CA ALA A 481 29.21 -33.09 -11.83
C ALA A 481 28.24 -31.90 -11.72
N TRP A 482 28.51 -30.99 -10.78
CA TRP A 482 27.58 -29.94 -10.34
C TRP A 482 28.35 -28.64 -10.02
N PRO A 483 28.90 -27.95 -11.05
CA PRO A 483 29.86 -26.86 -10.88
C PRO A 483 29.27 -25.68 -10.10
N LYS A 484 30.12 -24.91 -9.42
CA LYS A 484 29.65 -23.69 -8.74
C LYS A 484 29.28 -22.63 -9.78
N VAL A 485 28.09 -22.03 -9.65
CA VAL A 485 27.59 -21.01 -10.58
C VAL A 485 27.40 -19.69 -9.87
N ASP A 486 27.80 -18.61 -10.53
CA ASP A 486 27.52 -17.23 -10.15
C ASP A 486 26.42 -16.67 -11.07
N ALA A 487 25.44 -15.97 -10.48
CA ALA A 487 24.25 -15.51 -11.20
C ALA A 487 24.57 -14.54 -12.35
N ALA A 488 25.40 -13.52 -12.10
CA ALA A 488 25.78 -12.54 -13.11
C ALA A 488 26.59 -13.19 -14.24
N THR A 489 27.45 -14.14 -13.89
CA THR A 489 28.25 -14.91 -14.86
C THR A 489 27.37 -15.80 -15.74
N LEU A 490 26.35 -16.46 -15.16
CA LEU A 490 25.38 -17.27 -15.90
C LEU A 490 24.60 -16.42 -16.90
N VAL A 491 24.01 -15.30 -16.44
CA VAL A 491 23.21 -14.41 -17.30
C VAL A 491 24.07 -13.86 -18.42
N ARG A 492 25.29 -13.39 -18.12
CA ARG A 492 26.21 -12.91 -19.17
C ARG A 492 26.49 -14.01 -20.19
N ARG A 493 26.82 -15.21 -19.74
CA ARG A 493 27.12 -16.33 -20.64
C ARG A 493 25.92 -16.64 -21.52
N LEU A 494 24.72 -16.71 -20.96
CA LEU A 494 23.49 -16.91 -21.71
C LEU A 494 23.29 -15.85 -22.80
N LEU A 495 23.55 -14.57 -22.49
CA LEU A 495 23.39 -13.47 -23.45
C LEU A 495 24.54 -13.36 -24.46
N THR A 496 25.64 -14.11 -24.31
CA THR A 496 26.84 -13.98 -25.18
C THR A 496 27.23 -15.26 -25.91
N ASP A 497 26.65 -16.41 -25.55
CA ASP A 497 26.94 -17.75 -26.10
C ASP A 497 25.72 -18.22 -26.92
N PRO A 498 25.71 -18.03 -28.26
CA PRO A 498 24.54 -18.36 -29.09
C PRO A 498 24.13 -19.84 -29.02
N PRO A 499 25.06 -20.83 -29.04
CA PRO A 499 24.68 -22.23 -28.82
C PRO A 499 23.99 -22.50 -27.48
N LEU A 500 24.45 -21.88 -26.39
CA LEU A 500 23.80 -22.03 -25.08
C LEU A 500 22.40 -21.43 -25.09
N LEU A 501 22.25 -20.21 -25.62
CA LEU A 501 20.96 -19.54 -25.72
C LEU A 501 19.96 -20.38 -26.53
N ALA A 502 20.38 -20.90 -27.69
CA ALA A 502 19.52 -21.71 -28.55
C ALA A 502 18.99 -22.96 -27.82
N ARG A 503 19.85 -23.69 -27.09
CA ARG A 503 19.41 -24.86 -26.29
C ARG A 503 18.48 -24.48 -25.15
N ALA A 504 18.80 -23.40 -24.43
CA ALA A 504 18.02 -22.96 -23.29
C ALA A 504 16.65 -22.40 -23.70
N ALA A 505 16.58 -21.75 -24.86
CA ALA A 505 15.40 -21.10 -25.41
C ALA A 505 14.54 -22.00 -26.32
N ASP A 506 14.93 -23.25 -26.54
CA ASP A 506 14.24 -24.18 -27.44
C ASP A 506 12.73 -24.30 -27.12
N GLY A 507 11.88 -23.99 -28.11
CA GLY A 507 10.42 -23.95 -27.97
C GLY A 507 9.87 -22.86 -27.04
N VAL A 508 10.68 -21.87 -26.63
CA VAL A 508 10.29 -20.77 -25.73
C VAL A 508 10.48 -19.41 -26.38
N LEU A 509 11.64 -19.19 -27.02
CA LEU A 509 11.92 -17.96 -27.78
C LEU A 509 12.23 -18.31 -29.24
N ASP A 510 11.73 -17.50 -30.17
CA ASP A 510 12.04 -17.65 -31.59
C ASP A 510 13.44 -17.12 -31.95
N ALA A 511 13.82 -17.24 -33.23
CA ALA A 511 15.14 -16.85 -33.70
C ALA A 511 15.38 -15.32 -33.66
N ASP A 512 14.34 -14.51 -33.88
CA ASP A 512 14.43 -13.06 -33.90
C ASP A 512 14.53 -12.50 -32.47
N GLU A 513 13.78 -13.09 -31.54
CA GLU A 513 13.88 -12.85 -30.10
C GLU A 513 15.29 -13.20 -29.59
N GLN A 514 15.83 -14.36 -29.98
CA GLN A 514 17.19 -14.76 -29.62
C GLN A 514 18.24 -13.79 -30.19
N ALA A 515 18.10 -13.38 -31.46
CA ALA A 515 18.99 -12.39 -32.08
C ALA A 515 18.93 -11.04 -31.35
N THR A 516 17.74 -10.61 -30.91
CA THR A 516 17.54 -9.39 -30.12
C THR A 516 18.28 -9.45 -28.79
N LEU A 517 18.21 -10.58 -28.07
CA LEU A 517 18.94 -10.77 -26.81
C LEU A 517 20.46 -10.75 -27.00
N LEU A 518 20.96 -11.42 -28.05
CA LEU A 518 22.40 -11.46 -28.36
C LEU A 518 22.93 -10.08 -28.78
N ALA A 519 22.14 -9.31 -29.52
CA ALA A 519 22.50 -7.94 -29.90
C ALA A 519 22.53 -6.98 -28.70
N ALA A 520 21.66 -7.21 -27.71
CA ALA A 520 21.59 -6.44 -26.47
C ALA A 520 22.48 -7.00 -25.34
N ALA A 521 23.47 -7.84 -25.69
CA ALA A 521 24.38 -8.41 -24.71
C ALA A 521 25.27 -7.33 -24.08
N PRO A 522 25.42 -7.31 -22.74
CA PRO A 522 26.21 -6.27 -22.08
C PRO A 522 27.71 -6.45 -22.40
N PRO A 523 28.40 -5.39 -22.85
CA PRO A 523 29.83 -5.47 -23.17
C PRO A 523 30.68 -5.60 -21.91
N GLY A 524 31.83 -6.27 -22.00
CA GLY A 524 32.74 -6.51 -20.86
C GLY A 524 32.61 -7.91 -20.26
N GLY A 525 33.33 -8.21 -19.17
CA GLY A 525 33.24 -9.47 -18.40
C GLY A 525 32.18 -9.36 -17.29
N ALA A 526 31.76 -10.46 -16.64
CA ALA A 526 30.64 -10.41 -15.67
C ALA A 526 30.75 -9.33 -14.57
N ARG A 527 31.98 -9.03 -14.11
CA ARG A 527 32.27 -7.99 -13.11
C ARG A 527 32.41 -6.57 -13.68
N THR A 528 32.70 -6.44 -14.97
CA THR A 528 32.91 -5.15 -15.66
C THR A 528 31.82 -4.86 -16.68
N ALA A 529 30.81 -5.73 -16.75
CA ALA A 529 29.73 -5.66 -17.70
C ALA A 529 28.90 -4.40 -17.42
N ARG A 530 28.56 -3.68 -18.48
CA ARG A 530 27.65 -2.54 -18.41
C ARG A 530 26.22 -3.05 -18.42
N TRP A 531 25.78 -3.56 -17.27
CA TRP A 531 24.44 -4.10 -17.09
C TRP A 531 23.37 -3.03 -17.31
N SER A 532 22.31 -3.39 -18.02
CA SER A 532 21.09 -2.61 -18.13
C SER A 532 20.17 -2.84 -16.92
N PRO A 533 19.15 -1.99 -16.68
CA PRO A 533 18.16 -2.25 -15.64
C PRO A 533 17.42 -3.59 -15.81
N ALA A 534 17.16 -4.05 -17.03
CA ALA A 534 16.43 -5.29 -17.28
C ALA A 534 17.30 -6.53 -16.96
N ASP A 535 18.61 -6.46 -17.24
CA ASP A 535 19.55 -7.55 -16.92
C ASP A 535 19.57 -7.86 -15.43
N VAL A 536 19.45 -6.84 -14.59
CA VAL A 536 19.48 -7.00 -13.13
C VAL A 536 18.37 -7.93 -12.64
N PHE A 537 17.19 -7.89 -13.25
CA PHE A 537 16.09 -8.81 -12.90
C PHE A 537 16.33 -10.23 -13.40
N CYS A 538 17.01 -10.42 -14.53
CA CYS A 538 17.49 -11.72 -14.96
C CYS A 538 18.53 -12.29 -13.97
N ILE A 539 19.42 -11.44 -13.46
CA ILE A 539 20.42 -11.81 -12.45
C ILE A 539 19.74 -12.16 -11.12
N ASP A 540 18.74 -11.40 -10.69
CA ASP A 540 17.95 -11.71 -9.50
C ASP A 540 17.22 -13.05 -9.63
N GLU A 541 16.59 -13.33 -10.77
CA GLU A 541 15.95 -14.63 -11.04
C GLU A 541 16.99 -15.76 -10.99
N ALA A 542 18.14 -15.60 -11.65
CA ALA A 542 19.22 -16.58 -11.61
C ALA A 542 19.75 -16.79 -10.18
N ARG A 543 19.88 -15.74 -9.39
CA ARG A 543 20.30 -15.83 -7.99
C ARG A 543 19.32 -16.63 -7.15
N ASP A 544 18.02 -16.40 -7.29
CA ASP A 544 17.02 -17.20 -6.56
C ASP A 544 17.04 -18.68 -6.94
N LEU A 545 17.24 -18.99 -8.23
CA LEU A 545 17.41 -20.37 -8.68
C LEU A 545 18.64 -21.03 -8.05
N ILE A 546 19.69 -20.24 -7.77
CA ILE A 546 20.94 -20.73 -7.21
C ILE A 546 20.88 -20.86 -5.68
N GLU A 547 20.59 -19.75 -4.98
CA GLU A 547 20.75 -19.60 -3.53
C GLU A 547 19.40 -19.50 -2.79
N GLY A 548 18.36 -19.05 -3.48
CA GLY A 548 17.09 -18.65 -2.87
C GLY A 548 17.09 -17.21 -2.35
N THR A 549 15.90 -16.65 -2.15
CA THR A 549 15.72 -15.25 -1.71
C THR A 549 15.02 -15.21 -0.35
N PRO A 550 15.54 -14.47 0.65
CA PRO A 550 14.84 -14.24 1.92
C PRO A 550 13.50 -13.52 1.71
N GLY A 551 12.47 -13.96 2.43
CA GLY A 551 11.12 -13.42 2.32
C GLY A 551 10.74 -12.41 3.42
N PHE A 552 9.71 -11.62 3.14
CA PHE A 552 9.01 -10.75 4.08
C PHE A 552 7.66 -11.37 4.47
N GLY A 553 7.18 -11.06 5.68
CA GLY A 553 5.87 -11.51 6.16
C GLY A 553 4.70 -10.81 5.47
N HIS A 554 4.91 -9.56 5.05
CA HIS A 554 3.94 -8.81 4.24
C HIS A 554 4.66 -7.86 3.27
N VAL A 555 4.17 -7.78 2.03
CA VAL A 555 4.69 -6.86 1.01
C VAL A 555 3.56 -6.01 0.44
N ILE A 556 3.75 -4.70 0.44
CA ILE A 556 2.88 -3.74 -0.24
C ILE A 556 3.59 -3.31 -1.52
N VAL A 557 2.88 -3.35 -2.64
CA VAL A 557 3.41 -2.97 -3.95
C VAL A 557 2.50 -1.91 -4.53
N ASP A 558 3.00 -0.69 -4.69
CA ASP A 558 2.26 0.39 -5.35
C ASP A 558 2.65 0.52 -6.83
N GLU A 559 1.73 1.06 -7.63
CA GLU A 559 1.83 1.18 -9.09
C GLU A 559 2.19 -0.15 -9.78
N ALA A 560 1.65 -1.25 -9.26
CA ALA A 560 2.02 -2.61 -9.67
C ALA A 560 1.70 -2.93 -11.13
N GLN A 561 0.86 -2.13 -11.80
CA GLN A 561 0.54 -2.27 -13.22
C GLN A 561 1.73 -1.96 -14.13
N ASP A 562 2.75 -1.23 -13.66
CA ASP A 562 3.94 -0.91 -14.49
C ASP A 562 5.02 -1.99 -14.42
N LEU A 563 4.84 -2.99 -13.56
CA LEU A 563 5.83 -4.04 -13.35
C LEU A 563 5.84 -5.03 -14.51
N SER A 564 7.02 -5.37 -15.00
CA SER A 564 7.16 -6.48 -15.94
C SER A 564 6.90 -7.83 -15.25
N PRO A 565 6.55 -8.89 -15.99
CA PRO A 565 6.38 -10.22 -15.41
C PRO A 565 7.58 -10.69 -14.58
N LEU A 566 8.82 -10.44 -15.01
CA LEU A 566 10.01 -10.83 -14.25
C LEU A 566 10.19 -10.00 -12.97
N GLN A 567 9.81 -8.72 -13.01
CA GLN A 567 9.77 -7.85 -11.84
C GLN A 567 8.72 -8.31 -10.82
N CYS A 568 7.53 -8.72 -11.26
CA CYS A 568 6.52 -9.37 -10.41
C CYS A 568 7.08 -10.63 -9.75
N ARG A 569 7.79 -11.47 -10.50
CA ARG A 569 8.42 -12.67 -9.94
C ARG A 569 9.48 -12.34 -8.89
N ALA A 570 10.25 -11.26 -9.07
CA ALA A 570 11.21 -10.78 -8.07
C ALA A 570 10.55 -10.43 -6.73
N LEU A 571 9.35 -9.84 -6.77
CA LEU A 571 8.54 -9.57 -5.59
C LEU A 571 7.90 -10.84 -5.01
N ALA A 572 7.37 -11.71 -5.87
CA ALA A 572 6.75 -12.98 -5.47
C ALA A 572 7.70 -13.82 -4.60
N ARG A 573 8.97 -13.93 -4.99
CA ARG A 573 10.00 -14.65 -4.23
C ARG A 573 10.26 -14.05 -2.85
N ARG A 574 10.24 -12.72 -2.77
CA ARG A 574 10.41 -11.96 -1.53
C ARG A 574 9.15 -11.98 -0.65
N CYS A 575 8.08 -12.63 -1.08
CA CYS A 575 6.85 -12.81 -0.30
C CYS A 575 6.29 -14.23 -0.44
N ALA A 576 7.14 -15.24 -0.64
CA ALA A 576 6.69 -16.60 -0.93
C ALA A 576 5.72 -17.13 0.15
N ASP A 577 6.09 -17.01 1.42
CA ASP A 577 5.31 -17.45 2.59
C ASP A 577 4.49 -16.33 3.28
N GLY A 578 4.51 -15.12 2.71
CA GLY A 578 3.85 -13.93 3.26
C GLY A 578 2.53 -13.59 2.56
N SER A 579 2.00 -12.40 2.82
CA SER A 579 0.86 -11.86 2.07
C SER A 579 1.20 -10.59 1.32
N LEU A 580 0.44 -10.33 0.25
CA LEU A 580 0.62 -9.20 -0.65
C LEU A 580 -0.55 -8.23 -0.56
N THR A 581 -0.24 -6.93 -0.56
CA THR A 581 -1.20 -5.86 -0.87
C THR A 581 -0.75 -5.16 -2.13
N VAL A 582 -1.38 -5.49 -3.25
CA VAL A 582 -1.08 -4.94 -4.57
C VAL A 582 -1.98 -3.72 -4.79
N LEU A 583 -1.40 -2.58 -5.14
CA LEU A 583 -2.11 -1.33 -5.39
C LEU A 583 -1.78 -0.86 -6.80
N GLY A 584 -2.79 -0.38 -7.53
CA GLY A 584 -2.54 0.15 -8.86
C GLY A 584 -3.80 0.65 -9.57
N ASP A 585 -3.58 1.10 -10.80
CA ASP A 585 -4.64 1.44 -11.74
C ASP A 585 -4.21 1.04 -13.16
N LEU A 586 -4.86 0.03 -13.75
CA LEU A 586 -4.55 -0.44 -15.12
C LEU A 586 -4.64 0.67 -16.18
N ALA A 587 -5.48 1.70 -15.98
CA ALA A 587 -5.56 2.84 -16.89
C ALA A 587 -4.31 3.73 -16.84
N GLN A 588 -3.54 3.68 -15.75
CA GLN A 588 -2.31 4.43 -15.54
C GLN A 588 -1.04 3.61 -15.86
N GLY A 589 -1.16 2.51 -16.60
CA GLY A 589 -0.02 1.71 -17.05
C GLY A 589 0.80 2.40 -18.13
N THR A 590 2.01 2.85 -17.81
CA THR A 590 2.85 3.70 -18.69
C THR A 590 4.07 3.01 -19.26
N THR A 591 4.38 1.80 -18.80
CA THR A 591 5.47 0.99 -19.37
C THR A 591 5.00 0.20 -20.60
N PRO A 592 5.91 -0.21 -21.51
CA PRO A 592 5.57 -1.02 -22.68
C PRO A 592 4.94 -2.37 -22.32
N TRP A 593 5.37 -2.95 -21.20
CA TRP A 593 4.87 -4.20 -20.62
C TRP A 593 3.78 -3.97 -19.58
N ALA A 594 3.20 -2.77 -19.52
CA ALA A 594 2.19 -2.45 -18.52
C ALA A 594 1.02 -3.45 -18.57
N ALA A 595 0.61 -3.89 -17.38
CA ALA A 595 -0.43 -4.89 -17.22
C ALA A 595 -1.71 -4.50 -17.96
N THR A 596 -2.31 -5.49 -18.62
CA THR A 596 -3.63 -5.38 -19.25
C THR A 596 -4.73 -5.98 -18.39
N SER A 597 -4.37 -6.88 -17.47
CA SER A 597 -5.27 -7.55 -16.55
C SER A 597 -4.58 -7.85 -15.23
N TRP A 598 -5.29 -7.67 -14.11
CA TRP A 598 -4.79 -8.07 -12.80
C TRP A 598 -4.64 -9.58 -12.65
N ALA A 599 -5.48 -10.40 -13.30
CA ALA A 599 -5.38 -11.86 -13.19
C ALA A 599 -4.01 -12.37 -13.67
N ALA A 600 -3.54 -11.87 -14.81
CA ALA A 600 -2.21 -12.18 -15.33
C ALA A 600 -1.11 -11.65 -14.40
N GLN A 601 -1.22 -10.40 -13.96
CA GLN A 601 -0.22 -9.76 -13.09
C GLN A 601 -0.09 -10.48 -11.74
N LEU A 602 -1.21 -10.87 -11.14
CA LEU A 602 -1.30 -11.61 -9.88
C LEU A 602 -0.74 -13.03 -10.01
N THR A 603 -0.91 -13.67 -11.17
CA THR A 603 -0.25 -14.94 -11.48
C THR A 603 1.27 -14.79 -11.44
N HIS A 604 1.83 -13.73 -12.04
CA HIS A 604 3.27 -13.46 -11.98
C HIS A 604 3.76 -13.08 -10.57
N LEU A 605 2.91 -12.46 -9.75
CA LEU A 605 3.16 -12.19 -8.33
C LEU A 605 3.00 -13.43 -7.43
N GLY A 606 2.63 -14.59 -8.00
CA GLY A 606 2.45 -15.84 -7.25
C GLY A 606 1.20 -15.84 -6.35
N ARG A 607 0.19 -15.03 -6.67
CA ARG A 607 -1.09 -14.92 -5.95
C ARG A 607 -2.28 -14.88 -6.91
N PRO A 608 -2.48 -15.90 -7.78
CA PRO A 608 -3.57 -15.89 -8.76
C PRO A 608 -4.96 -15.73 -8.12
N ASP A 609 -5.13 -16.21 -6.89
CA ASP A 609 -6.41 -16.18 -6.15
C ASP A 609 -6.52 -14.99 -5.17
N ALA A 610 -5.68 -13.96 -5.31
CA ALA A 610 -5.81 -12.76 -4.47
C ALA A 610 -7.15 -12.06 -4.70
N HIS A 611 -7.76 -11.58 -3.62
CA HIS A 611 -9.03 -10.86 -3.69
C HIS A 611 -8.84 -9.50 -4.37
N LEU A 612 -9.57 -9.26 -5.46
CA LEU A 612 -9.57 -8.01 -6.20
C LEU A 612 -10.69 -7.10 -5.70
N GLU A 613 -10.32 -5.99 -5.09
CA GLU A 613 -11.22 -4.93 -4.65
C GLU A 613 -11.12 -3.72 -5.58
N VAL A 614 -12.25 -3.16 -6.01
CA VAL A 614 -12.29 -2.05 -6.97
C VAL A 614 -12.84 -0.79 -6.30
N LEU A 615 -11.97 0.19 -6.07
CA LEU A 615 -12.35 1.50 -5.56
C LEU A 615 -12.72 2.43 -6.71
N THR A 616 -14.00 2.74 -6.88
CA THR A 616 -14.52 3.57 -7.98
C THR A 616 -14.71 5.03 -7.61
N ARG A 617 -14.84 5.35 -6.31
CA ARG A 617 -15.12 6.71 -5.84
C ARG A 617 -13.83 7.43 -5.46
N GLY A 618 -13.46 8.43 -6.26
CA GLY A 618 -12.35 9.33 -6.04
C GLY A 618 -12.75 10.53 -5.19
N TYR A 619 -11.82 11.01 -4.37
CA TYR A 619 -12.04 12.13 -3.45
C TYR A 619 -11.08 13.29 -3.69
N ARG A 620 -10.13 13.15 -4.62
CA ARG A 620 -9.07 14.14 -4.85
C ARG A 620 -9.26 14.94 -6.13
N VAL A 621 -9.67 14.30 -7.23
CA VAL A 621 -9.81 14.95 -8.54
C VAL A 621 -11.27 15.38 -8.75
N PRO A 622 -11.56 16.67 -9.06
CA PRO A 622 -12.91 17.15 -9.35
C PRO A 622 -13.63 16.35 -10.46
N ALA A 623 -14.95 16.26 -10.36
CA ALA A 623 -15.80 15.50 -11.27
C ALA A 623 -15.69 15.95 -12.73
N GLU A 624 -15.49 17.25 -12.96
CA GLU A 624 -15.32 17.85 -14.29
C GLU A 624 -14.03 17.35 -14.96
N ILE A 625 -12.94 17.32 -14.22
CA ILE A 625 -11.63 16.83 -14.68
C ILE A 625 -11.68 15.32 -14.90
N LEU A 626 -12.20 14.58 -13.92
CA LEU A 626 -12.29 13.12 -13.99
C LEU A 626 -13.23 12.66 -15.12
N GLY A 627 -14.35 13.35 -15.32
CA GLY A 627 -15.27 13.08 -16.42
C GLY A 627 -14.64 13.36 -17.79
N PHE A 628 -13.84 14.42 -17.91
CA PHE A 628 -13.10 14.69 -19.15
C PHE A 628 -12.02 13.65 -19.44
N ALA A 629 -11.18 13.32 -18.45
CA ALA A 629 -10.16 12.28 -18.58
C ALA A 629 -10.79 10.89 -18.81
N GLY A 630 -11.95 10.62 -18.19
CA GLY A 630 -12.70 9.37 -18.31
C GLY A 630 -13.11 9.03 -19.74
N ARG A 631 -13.20 10.01 -20.65
CA ARG A 631 -13.43 9.78 -22.09
C ARG A 631 -12.33 8.95 -22.75
N LEU A 632 -11.14 8.89 -22.15
CA LEU A 632 -10.03 8.06 -22.63
C LEU A 632 -10.18 6.58 -22.23
N LEU A 633 -10.91 6.26 -21.15
CA LEU A 633 -11.00 4.92 -20.58
C LEU A 633 -11.42 3.83 -21.58
N PRO A 634 -12.43 4.03 -22.45
CA PRO A 634 -12.82 3.01 -23.44
C PRO A 634 -11.70 2.60 -24.39
N HIS A 635 -10.70 3.47 -24.60
CA HIS A 635 -9.57 3.21 -25.51
C HIS A 635 -8.34 2.64 -24.81
N ILE A 636 -8.20 2.86 -23.49
CA ILE A 636 -7.00 2.47 -22.74
C ILE A 636 -7.23 1.30 -21.78
N ALA A 637 -8.45 1.16 -21.25
CA ALA A 637 -8.84 0.17 -20.25
C ALA A 637 -10.37 -0.04 -20.25
N ALA A 638 -10.91 -0.62 -21.34
CA ALA A 638 -12.35 -0.78 -21.56
C ALA A 638 -13.07 -1.65 -20.50
N GLU A 639 -12.35 -2.54 -19.83
CA GLU A 639 -12.89 -3.44 -18.81
C GLU A 639 -13.06 -2.78 -17.43
N LEU A 640 -12.51 -1.57 -17.24
CA LEU A 640 -12.61 -0.87 -15.96
C LEU A 640 -13.95 -0.15 -15.81
N THR A 641 -14.54 -0.28 -14.62
CA THR A 641 -15.67 0.56 -14.21
C THR A 641 -15.27 2.04 -14.22
N THR A 642 -16.12 2.89 -14.78
CA THR A 642 -15.84 4.34 -14.83
C THR A 642 -15.83 4.91 -13.42
N PRO A 643 -14.75 5.59 -13.01
CA PRO A 643 -14.66 6.17 -11.68
C PRO A 643 -15.55 7.40 -11.56
N THR A 644 -16.04 7.65 -10.34
CA THR A 644 -16.83 8.84 -9.99
C THR A 644 -16.04 9.70 -9.02
N SER A 645 -16.30 11.01 -9.01
CA SER A 645 -15.72 11.92 -8.02
C SER A 645 -16.77 12.30 -6.99
N ALA A 646 -16.39 12.32 -5.72
CA ALA A 646 -17.16 12.92 -4.64
C ALA A 646 -17.08 14.46 -4.62
N ARG A 647 -16.11 15.05 -5.34
CA ARG A 647 -15.87 16.50 -5.42
C ARG A 647 -16.38 17.08 -6.72
N THR A 648 -17.03 18.22 -6.65
CA THR A 648 -17.41 19.04 -7.79
C THR A 648 -16.84 20.43 -7.60
N THR A 649 -16.18 21.00 -8.59
CA THR A 649 -15.59 22.33 -8.49
C THR A 649 -15.90 23.09 -9.77
N PRO A 650 -16.94 23.95 -9.76
CA PRO A 650 -17.35 24.68 -10.95
C PRO A 650 -16.17 25.45 -11.56
N GLY A 651 -15.92 25.21 -12.85
CA GLY A 651 -14.80 25.85 -13.56
C GLY A 651 -13.44 25.17 -13.42
N ALA A 652 -13.35 24.04 -12.70
CA ALA A 652 -12.10 23.29 -12.54
C ALA A 652 -11.50 22.77 -13.85
N LEU A 653 -12.25 22.72 -14.94
CA LEU A 653 -11.75 22.39 -16.27
C LEU A 653 -11.92 23.56 -17.23
N THR A 654 -10.80 24.03 -17.79
CA THR A 654 -10.78 25.05 -18.84
C THR A 654 -10.07 24.51 -20.08
N LEU A 655 -10.69 24.62 -21.25
CA LEU A 655 -10.09 24.29 -22.54
C LEU A 655 -9.79 25.58 -23.31
N LEU A 656 -8.54 25.79 -23.70
CA LEU A 656 -8.05 26.99 -24.37
C LEU A 656 -7.48 26.63 -25.76
N PRO A 657 -8.32 26.62 -26.81
CA PRO A 657 -7.81 26.58 -28.19
C PRO A 657 -7.05 27.88 -28.48
N THR A 658 -5.88 27.80 -29.10
CA THR A 658 -5.02 28.96 -29.37
C THR A 658 -4.26 28.85 -30.69
N ALA A 659 -3.85 29.99 -31.25
CA ALA A 659 -2.91 30.04 -32.37
C ALA A 659 -1.44 30.19 -31.90
N ASP A 660 -1.23 30.62 -30.65
CA ASP A 660 0.10 30.81 -30.06
C ASP A 660 0.14 30.17 -28.67
N VAL A 661 0.70 28.96 -28.64
CA VAL A 661 0.82 28.13 -27.43
C VAL A 661 1.69 28.82 -26.39
N ALA A 662 2.84 29.35 -26.80
CA ALA A 662 3.82 29.93 -25.88
C ALA A 662 3.27 31.18 -25.18
N ALA A 663 2.62 32.09 -25.93
CA ALA A 663 1.98 33.26 -25.36
C ALA A 663 0.84 32.87 -24.39
N THR A 664 0.02 31.88 -24.77
CA THR A 664 -1.12 31.44 -23.95
C THR A 664 -0.66 30.76 -22.66
N VAL A 665 0.34 29.87 -22.73
CA VAL A 665 0.94 29.22 -21.56
C VAL A 665 1.55 30.27 -20.63
N THR A 666 2.29 31.24 -21.18
CA THR A 666 2.88 32.33 -20.40
C THR A 666 1.82 33.14 -19.64
N ALA A 667 0.72 33.49 -20.30
CA ALA A 667 -0.40 34.19 -19.68
C ALA A 667 -1.06 33.36 -18.56
N GLN A 668 -1.23 32.05 -18.77
CA GLN A 668 -1.75 31.16 -17.74
C GLN A 668 -0.79 31.02 -16.56
N VAL A 669 0.52 30.86 -16.81
CA VAL A 669 1.55 30.83 -15.75
C VAL A 669 1.52 32.11 -14.91
N ALA A 670 1.41 33.29 -15.54
CA ALA A 670 1.28 34.55 -14.83
C ALA A 670 0.06 34.58 -13.90
N ARG A 671 -1.08 34.04 -14.35
CA ARG A 671 -2.34 33.95 -13.59
C ARG A 671 -2.23 32.98 -12.40
N VAL A 672 -1.70 31.77 -12.62
CA VAL A 672 -1.66 30.74 -11.57
C VAL A 672 -0.57 31.01 -10.53
N ARG A 673 0.50 31.72 -10.91
CA ARG A 673 1.59 32.08 -9.99
C ARG A 673 1.14 32.98 -8.84
N THR A 674 0.08 33.77 -9.01
CA THR A 674 -0.49 34.59 -7.94
C THR A 674 -1.37 33.79 -6.97
N ALA A 675 -1.75 32.56 -7.32
CA ALA A 675 -2.58 31.71 -6.48
C ALA A 675 -1.77 31.03 -5.36
N SER A 676 -2.44 30.72 -4.25
CA SER A 676 -1.93 29.79 -3.24
C SER A 676 -1.93 28.36 -3.81
N GLY A 677 -0.95 27.55 -3.42
CA GLY A 677 -0.82 26.16 -3.88
C GLY A 677 0.27 25.92 -4.93
N SER A 678 0.45 24.65 -5.31
CA SER A 678 1.41 24.24 -6.33
C SER A 678 0.80 24.25 -7.73
N PHE A 679 1.62 24.55 -8.74
CA PHE A 679 1.22 24.39 -10.13
C PHE A 679 2.28 23.69 -10.97
N ALA A 680 1.83 22.99 -12.00
CA ALA A 680 2.69 22.40 -13.01
C ALA A 680 2.24 22.76 -14.42
N VAL A 681 3.21 23.05 -15.28
CA VAL A 681 3.02 23.06 -16.73
C VAL A 681 3.53 21.72 -17.26
N ILE A 682 2.63 20.91 -17.81
CA ILE A 682 2.93 19.54 -18.28
C ILE A 682 2.79 19.50 -19.79
N ALA A 683 3.83 19.08 -20.49
CA ALA A 683 3.90 19.01 -21.94
C ALA A 683 4.67 17.78 -22.41
N ALA A 684 4.67 17.50 -23.72
CA ALA A 684 5.53 16.46 -24.28
C ALA A 684 7.01 16.80 -24.04
N ASP A 685 7.83 15.80 -23.73
CA ASP A 685 9.23 15.95 -23.34
C ASP A 685 10.05 16.83 -24.31
N ALA A 686 9.77 16.75 -25.60
CA ALA A 686 10.44 17.52 -26.65
C ALA A 686 10.10 19.02 -26.63
N ASP A 687 8.95 19.42 -26.09
CA ASP A 687 8.46 20.79 -26.11
C ASP A 687 8.93 21.62 -24.90
N LEU A 688 9.41 20.94 -23.85
CA LEU A 688 9.83 21.56 -22.60
C LEU A 688 10.91 22.64 -22.77
N PRO A 689 11.98 22.45 -23.58
CA PRO A 689 12.99 23.48 -23.77
C PRO A 689 12.44 24.78 -24.35
N ALA A 690 11.51 24.69 -25.31
CA ALA A 690 10.90 25.86 -25.95
C ALA A 690 9.98 26.61 -24.98
N LEU A 691 9.18 25.88 -24.19
CA LEU A 691 8.33 26.47 -23.14
C LEU A 691 9.18 27.15 -22.05
N ALA A 692 10.27 26.53 -21.63
CA ALA A 692 11.20 27.11 -20.66
C ALA A 692 11.83 28.41 -21.16
N GLU A 693 12.19 28.47 -22.45
CA GLU A 693 12.70 29.70 -23.08
C GLU A 693 11.65 30.80 -23.12
N ALA A 694 10.42 30.49 -23.56
CA ALA A 694 9.32 31.46 -23.61
C ALA A 694 9.01 32.05 -22.23
N LEU A 695 8.95 31.20 -21.21
CA LEU A 695 8.71 31.63 -19.82
C LEU A 695 9.86 32.49 -19.28
N ARG A 696 11.12 32.16 -19.60
CA ARG A 696 12.28 33.00 -19.23
C ARG A 696 12.25 34.35 -19.95
N ALA A 697 11.91 34.39 -21.23
CA ALA A 697 11.78 35.63 -22.01
C ALA A 697 10.68 36.55 -21.46
N ALA A 698 9.66 35.98 -20.81
CA ALA A 698 8.57 36.71 -20.16
C ALA A 698 8.81 37.04 -18.67
N ASP A 699 10.03 36.85 -18.16
CA ASP A 699 10.40 37.05 -16.74
C ASP A 699 9.59 36.18 -15.75
N LEU A 700 9.20 34.99 -16.21
CA LEU A 700 8.47 33.99 -15.41
C LEU A 700 9.24 32.66 -15.34
N PRO A 701 10.50 32.63 -14.84
CA PRO A 701 11.26 31.40 -14.77
C PRO A 701 10.57 30.38 -13.86
N VAL A 702 10.52 29.13 -14.33
CA VAL A 702 9.95 27.97 -13.65
C VAL A 702 10.98 26.84 -13.73
N ASP A 703 11.19 26.10 -12.64
CA ASP A 703 12.15 25.01 -12.61
C ASP A 703 11.67 23.85 -13.50
N VAL A 704 12.58 23.27 -14.28
CA VAL A 704 12.28 22.05 -15.05
C VAL A 704 12.57 20.84 -14.19
N LEU A 705 11.58 19.95 -14.05
CA LEU A 705 11.73 18.72 -13.28
C LEU A 705 12.69 17.76 -13.98
N GLY A 706 13.79 17.42 -13.29
CA GLY A 706 14.71 16.35 -13.71
C GLY A 706 14.25 14.97 -13.23
N VAL A 707 14.83 13.91 -13.80
CA VAL A 707 14.49 12.50 -13.52
C VAL A 707 14.59 12.15 -12.03
N ASP A 708 15.60 12.68 -11.34
CA ASP A 708 15.81 12.48 -9.89
C ASP A 708 15.43 13.72 -9.05
N GLY A 709 14.82 14.73 -9.67
CA GLY A 709 14.44 15.96 -9.01
C GLY A 709 13.18 15.79 -8.17
N THR A 710 13.10 16.52 -7.06
CA THR A 710 11.82 16.72 -6.37
C THR A 710 11.09 17.91 -7.00
N PRO A 711 9.77 17.81 -7.23
CA PRO A 711 9.01 18.92 -7.80
C PRO A 711 9.01 20.11 -6.84
N SER A 712 9.36 21.28 -7.35
CA SER A 712 9.15 22.54 -6.64
C SER A 712 7.66 22.93 -6.69
N ARG A 713 7.29 23.98 -5.96
CA ARG A 713 5.90 24.47 -5.94
C ARG A 713 5.41 24.94 -7.32
N ALA A 714 6.33 25.32 -8.21
CA ALA A 714 6.06 25.77 -9.57
C ALA A 714 7.07 25.11 -10.48
N CYS A 715 6.64 24.14 -11.30
CA CYS A 715 7.57 23.42 -12.17
C CYS A 715 7.02 23.14 -13.58
N LEU A 716 7.95 23.04 -14.52
CA LEU A 716 7.77 22.49 -15.84
C LEU A 716 8.03 20.99 -15.75
N VAL A 717 7.07 20.17 -16.15
CA VAL A 717 7.12 18.72 -15.95
C VAL A 717 7.02 18.03 -17.32
N PRO A 718 8.04 17.26 -17.73
CA PRO A 718 7.90 16.33 -18.85
C PRO A 718 6.75 15.36 -18.60
N ALA A 719 5.90 15.10 -19.60
CA ALA A 719 4.79 14.17 -19.46
C ALA A 719 5.26 12.79 -18.96
N SER A 720 6.43 12.33 -19.41
CA SER A 720 7.04 11.06 -18.97
C SER A 720 7.27 10.97 -17.45
N LEU A 721 7.49 12.11 -16.78
CA LEU A 721 7.77 12.22 -15.35
C LEU A 721 6.55 12.65 -14.50
N ALA A 722 5.40 12.88 -15.12
CA ALA A 722 4.19 13.35 -14.41
C ALA A 722 3.60 12.30 -13.44
N LYS A 723 3.93 11.01 -13.63
CA LYS A 723 3.34 9.91 -12.86
C LYS A 723 3.77 9.97 -11.38
N GLY A 724 2.80 9.78 -10.48
CA GLY A 724 3.02 9.82 -9.03
C GLY A 724 3.13 11.23 -8.43
N LEU A 725 3.07 12.28 -9.25
CA LEU A 725 3.06 13.67 -8.82
C LEU A 725 1.64 14.22 -8.82
N GLU A 726 1.36 15.22 -7.99
CA GLU A 726 0.05 15.87 -7.94
C GLU A 726 0.22 17.36 -7.64
N PHE A 727 -0.57 18.19 -8.32
CA PHE A 727 -0.49 19.64 -8.25
C PHE A 727 -1.89 20.22 -8.03
N ASP A 728 -1.98 21.33 -7.30
CA ASP A 728 -3.26 22.02 -7.14
C ASP A 728 -3.77 22.49 -8.51
N GLN A 729 -2.87 23.04 -9.33
CA GLN A 729 -3.20 23.51 -10.68
C GLN A 729 -2.29 22.86 -11.73
N VAL A 730 -2.88 22.39 -12.85
CA VAL A 730 -2.14 21.85 -13.98
C VAL A 730 -2.49 22.60 -15.24
N ILE A 731 -1.46 23.00 -15.99
CA ILE A 731 -1.58 23.48 -17.37
C ILE A 731 -1.06 22.37 -18.27
N ALA A 732 -1.97 21.60 -18.88
CA ALA A 732 -1.64 20.54 -19.84
C ALA A 732 -1.53 21.15 -21.25
N VAL A 733 -0.34 21.07 -21.84
CA VAL A 733 0.00 21.71 -23.11
C VAL A 733 0.06 20.68 -24.22
N GLU A 734 -0.59 20.98 -25.35
CA GLU A 734 -0.63 20.16 -26.55
C GLU A 734 -0.90 18.66 -26.29
N PRO A 735 -2.12 18.28 -25.87
CA PRO A 735 -2.47 16.88 -25.63
C PRO A 735 -2.18 15.94 -26.81
N ALA A 736 -2.28 16.43 -28.05
CA ALA A 736 -1.94 15.66 -29.24
C ALA A 736 -0.43 15.34 -29.31
N ALA A 737 0.43 16.30 -28.98
CA ALA A 737 1.88 16.10 -28.91
C ALA A 737 2.27 15.12 -27.80
N ILE A 738 1.60 15.18 -26.63
CA ILE A 738 1.81 14.20 -25.54
C ILE A 738 1.53 12.77 -26.02
N VAL A 739 0.44 12.57 -26.77
CA VAL A 739 0.09 11.24 -27.31
C VAL A 739 1.10 10.80 -28.38
N ALA A 740 1.50 11.72 -29.26
CA ALA A 740 2.44 11.45 -30.34
C ALA A 740 3.89 11.20 -29.88
N GLY A 741 4.25 11.69 -28.69
CA GLY A 741 5.57 11.50 -28.09
C GLY A 741 5.82 10.08 -27.56
N GLU A 742 4.80 9.22 -27.50
CA GLU A 742 4.92 7.84 -27.04
C GLU A 742 5.04 6.84 -28.22
N PRO A 743 5.74 5.70 -28.05
CA PRO A 743 5.98 4.73 -29.14
C PRO A 743 4.70 4.12 -29.72
N HIS A 744 3.63 4.05 -28.91
CA HIS A 744 2.35 3.47 -29.31
C HIS A 744 1.19 4.40 -28.94
N PRO A 745 0.18 4.55 -29.83
CA PRO A 745 -0.96 5.43 -29.58
C PRO A 745 -1.70 5.14 -28.26
N ARG A 746 -1.85 3.86 -27.90
CA ARG A 746 -2.51 3.47 -26.64
C ARG A 746 -1.72 3.91 -25.40
N LEU A 747 -0.39 3.80 -25.43
CA LEU A 747 0.48 4.31 -24.35
C LEU A 747 0.42 5.83 -24.28
N GLY A 748 0.40 6.51 -25.44
CA GLY A 748 0.16 7.95 -25.53
C GLY A 748 -1.14 8.39 -24.86
N LEU A 749 -2.24 7.68 -25.10
CA LEU A 749 -3.52 7.97 -24.44
C LEU A 749 -3.49 7.69 -22.92
N ARG A 750 -2.78 6.64 -22.47
CA ARG A 750 -2.57 6.38 -21.04
C ARG A 750 -1.73 7.46 -20.38
N ARG A 751 -0.67 7.92 -21.05
CA ARG A 751 0.16 9.04 -20.61
C ARG A 751 -0.69 10.30 -20.45
N LEU A 752 -1.52 10.61 -21.45
CA LEU A 752 -2.43 11.74 -21.38
C LEU A 752 -3.44 11.60 -20.22
N TYR A 753 -4.02 10.41 -20.01
CA TYR A 753 -4.89 10.15 -18.85
C TYR A 753 -4.19 10.41 -17.51
N VAL A 754 -2.92 9.99 -17.38
CA VAL A 754 -2.10 10.31 -16.20
C VAL A 754 -1.95 11.83 -16.04
N VAL A 755 -1.55 12.55 -17.10
CA VAL A 755 -1.35 14.01 -17.09
C VAL A 755 -2.61 14.77 -16.65
N LEU A 756 -3.77 14.46 -17.26
CA LEU A 756 -5.03 15.13 -16.96
C LEU A 756 -5.47 14.89 -15.51
N THR A 757 -5.07 13.77 -14.90
CA THR A 757 -5.48 13.37 -13.55
C THR A 757 -4.45 13.74 -12.47
N ARG A 758 -3.44 14.56 -12.79
CA ARG A 758 -2.52 15.13 -11.79
C ARG A 758 -3.06 16.41 -11.13
N ALA A 759 -4.13 16.98 -11.67
CA ALA A 759 -4.78 18.18 -11.16
C ALA A 759 -5.73 17.86 -10.00
N VAL A 760 -5.53 18.55 -8.87
CA VAL A 760 -6.34 18.38 -7.65
C VAL A 760 -7.42 19.46 -7.49
N SER A 761 -7.21 20.64 -8.08
CA SER A 761 -8.16 21.76 -8.03
C SER A 761 -8.54 22.24 -9.42
N ASP A 762 -7.56 22.61 -10.26
CA ASP A 762 -7.80 23.21 -11.57
C ASP A 762 -6.95 22.56 -12.67
N LEU A 763 -7.57 22.31 -13.82
CA LEU A 763 -6.94 21.85 -15.04
C LEU A 763 -7.23 22.82 -16.19
N THR A 764 -6.17 23.39 -16.74
CA THR A 764 -6.21 24.17 -17.98
C THR A 764 -5.56 23.37 -19.10
N VAL A 765 -6.27 23.13 -20.19
CA VAL A 765 -5.73 22.47 -21.38
C VAL A 765 -5.50 23.52 -22.46
N VAL A 766 -4.24 23.73 -22.86
CA VAL A 766 -3.86 24.65 -23.93
C VAL A 766 -3.51 23.84 -25.16
N HIS A 767 -4.13 24.14 -26.30
CA HIS A 767 -3.86 23.41 -27.54
C HIS A 767 -4.07 24.30 -28.78
N ALA A 768 -3.15 24.21 -29.73
CA ALA A 768 -3.29 24.71 -31.09
C ALA A 768 -3.71 23.58 -32.03
N ASP A 769 -3.15 22.39 -31.84
CA ASP A 769 -3.58 21.20 -32.58
C ASP A 769 -4.95 20.70 -32.08
N PRO A 770 -5.73 20.01 -32.93
CA PRO A 770 -6.97 19.39 -32.49
C PRO A 770 -6.73 18.40 -31.35
N LEU A 771 -7.59 18.44 -30.33
CA LEU A 771 -7.55 17.43 -29.26
C LEU A 771 -7.62 16.01 -29.83
N PRO A 772 -6.98 15.02 -29.18
CA PRO A 772 -7.09 13.62 -29.55
C PRO A 772 -8.55 13.19 -29.74
N ALA A 773 -8.81 12.32 -30.72
CA ALA A 773 -10.17 11.92 -31.11
C ALA A 773 -11.05 11.47 -29.92
N ALA A 774 -10.47 10.72 -28.99
CA ALA A 774 -11.14 10.25 -27.78
C ALA A 774 -11.67 11.37 -26.86
N LEU A 775 -11.04 12.56 -26.87
CA LEU A 775 -11.49 13.70 -26.06
C LEU A 775 -12.51 14.59 -26.77
N ARG A 776 -12.58 14.52 -28.11
CA ARG A 776 -13.48 15.34 -28.95
C ARG A 776 -14.93 14.84 -28.91
N THR A 777 -15.15 13.55 -28.67
CA THR A 777 -16.50 12.98 -28.64
C THR A 777 -17.26 13.38 -27.38
N HIS A 778 -18.35 14.12 -27.55
CA HIS A 778 -19.39 14.29 -26.55
C HIS A 778 -20.16 12.97 -26.39
N VAL A 779 -19.58 11.99 -25.69
CA VAL A 779 -20.41 10.96 -25.09
C VAL A 779 -21.05 11.61 -23.87
N PRO A 780 -22.39 11.78 -23.82
CA PRO A 780 -23.03 12.33 -22.64
C PRO A 780 -22.77 11.38 -21.48
N ILE A 781 -21.93 11.81 -20.54
CA ILE A 781 -21.83 11.19 -19.23
C ILE A 781 -23.19 11.48 -18.59
N ARG A 782 -24.00 10.44 -18.37
CA ARG A 782 -25.16 10.57 -17.48
C ARG A 782 -24.62 10.93 -16.11
N LEU A 783 -24.69 12.21 -15.76
CA LEU A 783 -24.58 12.63 -14.36
C LEU A 783 -25.66 11.86 -13.60
N PRO A 784 -25.34 11.19 -12.49
CA PRO A 784 -26.37 10.55 -11.68
C PRO A 784 -27.33 11.65 -11.22
N VAL A 785 -28.60 11.51 -11.57
CA VAL A 785 -29.66 12.19 -10.85
C VAL A 785 -29.55 11.73 -9.40
N ALA A 786 -29.60 12.68 -8.45
CA ALA A 786 -29.68 12.38 -7.03
C ALA A 786 -31.00 11.63 -6.77
N ASP A 787 -30.99 10.31 -6.95
CA ASP A 787 -32.12 9.45 -6.64
C ASP A 787 -31.84 8.67 -5.34
N ARG A 788 -32.92 8.60 -4.57
CA ARG A 788 -32.99 8.29 -3.14
C ARG A 788 -32.40 6.91 -2.78
N ASP A 789 -31.80 6.85 -1.59
CA ASP A 789 -31.47 5.70 -0.75
C ASP A 789 -31.63 4.29 -1.36
N PRO A 790 -30.53 3.51 -1.52
CA PRO A 790 -30.60 2.09 -1.78
C PRO A 790 -30.13 1.28 -0.56
N ILE A 791 -30.84 1.33 0.59
CA ILE A 791 -30.64 0.35 1.67
C ILE A 791 -31.97 -0.01 2.36
N ALA A 792 -32.58 -1.12 1.93
CA ALA A 792 -33.41 -2.04 2.74
C ALA A 792 -33.63 -3.37 1.97
N PRO A 793 -33.86 -4.53 2.65
CA PRO A 793 -33.11 -5.75 2.38
C PRO A 793 -33.85 -6.92 1.69
N VAL A 794 -33.01 -7.82 1.18
CA VAL A 794 -33.07 -9.22 0.71
C VAL A 794 -34.32 -10.13 0.99
N ILE A 795 -34.61 -11.01 0.00
CA ILE A 795 -35.26 -12.35 0.01
C ILE A 795 -36.81 -12.47 0.03
N ARG A 796 -37.36 -12.95 -1.10
CA ARG A 796 -38.31 -14.10 -1.24
C ARG A 796 -38.08 -14.69 -2.65
N GLU A 797 -38.00 -15.98 -2.95
CA GLU A 797 -38.24 -17.22 -2.21
C GLU A 797 -37.62 -18.36 -3.07
N ALA A 798 -37.01 -19.34 -2.42
CA ALA A 798 -36.58 -20.57 -3.08
C ALA A 798 -37.78 -21.48 -3.35
N CYS A 799 -37.98 -21.89 -4.60
CA CYS A 799 -38.77 -23.08 -4.98
C CYS A 799 -38.34 -23.56 -6.38
N LEU A 800 -37.37 -24.47 -6.44
CA LEU A 800 -37.24 -25.45 -7.53
C LEU A 800 -38.33 -26.53 -7.34
N PRO A 801 -38.86 -27.24 -8.39
CA PRO A 801 -38.01 -28.12 -9.20
C PRO A 801 -38.42 -28.48 -10.67
N ARG A 802 -37.40 -28.96 -11.40
CA ARG A 802 -37.36 -30.11 -12.35
C ARG A 802 -37.96 -30.06 -13.79
N SER A 803 -37.06 -30.43 -14.73
CA SER A 803 -37.18 -31.24 -15.97
C SER A 803 -38.07 -30.81 -17.15
N ASP A 804 -37.43 -30.54 -18.31
CA ASP A 804 -37.42 -31.38 -19.54
C ASP A 804 -36.55 -30.69 -20.61
N GLN A 805 -35.48 -31.32 -21.14
CA GLN A 805 -35.43 -32.19 -22.32
C GLN A 805 -35.72 -31.52 -23.69
N THR A 806 -34.60 -31.26 -24.40
CA THR A 806 -34.30 -31.63 -25.81
C THR A 806 -34.96 -30.92 -27.01
N LEU A 807 -34.11 -30.74 -28.07
CA LEU A 807 -34.38 -30.59 -29.52
C LEU A 807 -34.74 -29.17 -30.00
N VAL A 808 -34.24 -28.58 -31.10
CA VAL A 808 -33.39 -28.97 -32.26
C VAL A 808 -32.83 -27.68 -32.88
N ALA A 809 -31.64 -27.78 -33.49
CA ALA A 809 -31.03 -26.78 -34.37
C ALA A 809 -31.54 -26.95 -35.81
N ASP A 810 -31.79 -25.85 -36.53
CA ASP A 810 -31.96 -25.86 -37.98
C ASP A 810 -30.69 -25.32 -38.68
N GLU A 811 -30.20 -26.17 -39.59
CA GLU A 811 -29.21 -26.06 -40.69
C GLU A 811 -27.72 -25.76 -40.39
#